data_AF-A0A1X2D7S5-F1
#
_entry.id   AF-A0A1X2D7S5-F1
#
_cell.length_a   1.000
_cell.length_b   1.000
_cell.length_c   1.000
_cell.angle_alpha   90.00
_cell.angle_beta   90.00
_cell.angle_gamma   90.00
#
_symmetry.space_group_name_H-M   'P 1'
#
loop_
_entity.id
_entity.type
_entity.pdbx_description
1 polymer ?
#
loop_
_entity_poly.entity_id
_entity_poly.type
_entity_poly.pdbx_seq_one_letter_code
_entity_poly.pdbx_strand_id
1 'polypeptide(L)'
;MAGVAREINLLAQASQWRRAGGTFPTDNRLSKESTTSLKLYAELIDLLDMVVDVDILSGTSAGGINAALLASSRVSGSDLGGLRDLWLDLGALTDLLRDPRDKYTPSLLYGDERMFAALAQHIPKLATGPFPPAHFPAGARTPSTTLYVTTTLLDGETSRFTDSFGTLVQDVDRRGLFTFTQTELAKAGTVGALALAARSSASFPVAFEPSFLPFSEGTAAKGDVPARPPMAPFTNITRAHWVADGGLLDNRPIGVLLRRIFDRPARRPVRRVLLFVVPSSGPAPDLATEVPQADVDEPLGLVDGLLKDLAAITTQSIATDLREIRAHQDRMDARTETKLRLAELAATLPEGLRLLTPSLLTDYATREATKHAQALTDALLRQLSSWPPESGPSAECIPRHWEPELGVGSDAEKLCGRQITESILSRWSQPPDRPLPDRPADFARYGQPAYDLAKGCALNVVQAAYQLAESDADIATLAELTKGIHQACPPPAAVDFGALVRTVCSGEAVRRGSLASAARLVAADYLQQLKVQDDVWERLGGVLANNYQTLARLAATAAPASPLHTYLDYLGSNGDPPTLAVKLFDLATTQRAMLPAEADIDQSVELVQVSADTRSLLAPDWQTAQQKLTGMQFHHFGAFYKRSWRANDWMWGRLDGAGWLVHLLLDPRRLRWIAQTRAVANGAESNAQWLLDQLKAIGTLELPSSDEARQMLLGELAFLDDPATPLPPSVPRTSMWLAQAWQQRVLDEELDGLANTVIDPRPGQRPDWSPTTSRTWAQKVLAASPGQAKYALLNENPVASETFLTDKGSPLMAHTVAKAAATASGAAGSVRQLPSVIKPPVVTLRTLTLGGYRVVSLTKGVARSTIMAGAALLVLGVAAAIQSVTVLGVTGLIMAGTGSYLIVLGTWQLSSRLLFALLSVTLVGAVLSLATPAVRDWLFGDEKHPGLVGVNAYWLGAQWWHPLVVVGAIALGVTVIAAAKPRRR
;
A
#
# COMPACT_ATOMS: atom_id res chain seq x y z
N MET A 1 2.53 4.79 -8.79
CA MET A 1 2.66 3.45 -8.18
C MET A 1 2.76 2.34 -9.23
N ALA A 2 1.78 2.18 -10.14
CA ALA A 2 1.80 1.10 -11.13
C ALA A 2 3.04 1.10 -12.05
N GLY A 3 3.48 2.29 -12.50
CA GLY A 3 4.74 2.44 -13.24
C GLY A 3 5.99 2.02 -12.44
N VAL A 4 6.02 2.28 -11.13
CA VAL A 4 7.11 1.81 -10.24
C VAL A 4 7.10 0.28 -10.15
N ALA A 5 5.91 -0.34 -10.01
CA ALA A 5 5.78 -1.80 -10.00
C ALA A 5 6.26 -2.43 -11.32
N ARG A 6 6.07 -1.75 -12.46
CA ARG A 6 6.61 -2.16 -13.76
C ARG A 6 8.14 -2.17 -13.77
N GLU A 7 8.79 -1.12 -13.32
CA GLU A 7 10.27 -1.07 -13.29
C GLU A 7 10.86 -2.09 -12.30
N ILE A 8 10.21 -2.30 -11.13
CA ILE A 8 10.60 -3.38 -10.20
C ILE A 8 10.46 -4.75 -10.87
N ASN A 9 9.39 -4.98 -11.65
CA ASN A 9 9.20 -6.20 -12.41
C ASN A 9 10.30 -6.41 -13.46
N LEU A 10 10.72 -5.37 -14.19
CA LEU A 10 11.82 -5.46 -15.16
C LEU A 10 13.16 -5.77 -14.47
N LEU A 11 13.49 -5.09 -13.37
CA LEU A 11 14.69 -5.35 -12.59
C LEU A 11 14.70 -6.77 -11.99
N ALA A 12 13.56 -7.25 -11.49
CA ALA A 12 13.44 -8.60 -10.98
C ALA A 12 13.65 -9.65 -12.10
N GLN A 13 13.14 -9.42 -13.30
CA GLN A 13 13.36 -10.27 -14.46
C GLN A 13 14.83 -10.24 -14.92
N ALA A 14 15.47 -9.07 -14.94
CA ALA A 14 16.90 -8.94 -15.21
C ALA A 14 17.75 -9.74 -14.21
N SER A 15 17.42 -9.66 -12.92
CA SER A 15 18.12 -10.45 -11.90
C SER A 15 17.87 -11.95 -12.03
N GLN A 16 16.68 -12.37 -12.46
CA GLN A 16 16.41 -13.77 -12.76
C GLN A 16 17.23 -14.27 -13.95
N TRP A 17 17.36 -13.45 -15.00
CA TRP A 17 18.21 -13.77 -16.14
C TRP A 17 19.66 -13.99 -15.71
N ARG A 18 20.23 -13.07 -14.91
CA ARG A 18 21.57 -13.23 -14.33
C ARG A 18 21.73 -14.54 -13.55
N ARG A 19 20.71 -14.94 -12.76
CA ARG A 19 20.73 -16.22 -12.00
C ARG A 19 20.65 -17.44 -12.90
N ALA A 20 19.83 -17.41 -13.96
CA ALA A 20 19.64 -18.53 -14.88
C ALA A 20 20.85 -18.72 -15.81
N GLY A 21 21.51 -17.62 -16.20
CA GLY A 21 22.54 -17.60 -17.23
C GLY A 21 21.96 -17.82 -18.64
N GLY A 22 22.83 -17.74 -19.64
CA GLY A 22 22.47 -17.97 -21.05
C GLY A 22 22.04 -16.72 -21.82
N THR A 23 21.70 -16.90 -23.09
CA THR A 23 21.32 -15.79 -23.99
C THR A 23 19.88 -15.36 -23.75
N PHE A 24 19.63 -14.07 -23.94
CA PHE A 24 18.29 -13.51 -23.83
C PHE A 24 17.36 -14.12 -24.91
N PRO A 25 16.15 -14.62 -24.55
CA PRO A 25 15.23 -15.19 -25.52
C PRO A 25 14.87 -14.20 -26.62
N THR A 26 15.07 -14.61 -27.87
CA THR A 26 14.71 -13.81 -29.05
C THR A 26 13.20 -13.72 -29.25
N ASP A 27 12.46 -14.77 -28.86
CA ASP A 27 10.99 -14.80 -28.84
C ASP A 27 10.47 -14.49 -27.44
N ASN A 28 10.36 -13.20 -27.12
CA ASN A 28 9.75 -12.72 -25.89
C ASN A 28 8.64 -11.71 -26.20
N ARG A 29 7.64 -11.62 -25.32
CA ARG A 29 6.46 -10.77 -25.51
C ARG A 29 6.65 -9.33 -25.00
N LEU A 30 7.88 -8.93 -24.65
CA LEU A 30 8.15 -7.56 -24.21
C LEU A 30 8.21 -6.62 -25.42
N SER A 31 7.93 -5.34 -25.19
CA SER A 31 8.27 -4.30 -26.15
C SER A 31 9.79 -4.22 -26.36
N LYS A 32 10.21 -3.63 -27.49
CA LYS A 32 11.63 -3.42 -27.79
C LYS A 32 12.31 -2.57 -26.72
N GLU A 33 11.60 -1.55 -26.24
CA GLU A 33 12.06 -0.60 -25.23
C GLU A 33 12.14 -1.28 -23.85
N SER A 34 11.11 -2.03 -23.43
CA SER A 34 11.15 -2.82 -22.20
C SER A 34 12.25 -3.88 -22.22
N THR A 35 12.49 -4.53 -23.37
CA THR A 35 13.62 -5.46 -23.57
C THR A 35 14.95 -4.75 -23.33
N THR A 36 15.09 -3.52 -23.84
CA THR A 36 16.33 -2.75 -23.69
C THR A 36 16.52 -2.30 -22.24
N SER A 37 15.46 -1.81 -21.57
CA SER A 37 15.50 -1.47 -20.14
C SER A 37 15.89 -2.66 -19.27
N LEU A 38 15.36 -3.85 -19.57
CA LEU A 38 15.74 -5.08 -18.87
C LEU A 38 17.23 -5.39 -19.06
N LYS A 39 17.75 -5.29 -20.29
CA LYS A 39 19.18 -5.49 -20.57
C LYS A 39 20.06 -4.49 -19.85
N LEU A 40 19.68 -3.21 -19.82
CA LEU A 40 20.40 -2.19 -19.04
C LEU A 40 20.45 -2.56 -17.55
N TYR A 41 19.32 -3.00 -16.98
CA TYR A 41 19.31 -3.49 -15.59
C TYR A 41 20.23 -4.69 -15.40
N ALA A 42 20.23 -5.63 -16.34
CA ALA A 42 21.10 -6.81 -16.31
C ALA A 42 22.58 -6.44 -16.36
N GLU A 43 22.98 -5.56 -17.27
CA GLU A 43 24.36 -5.08 -17.40
C GLU A 43 24.82 -4.33 -16.14
N LEU A 44 23.95 -3.49 -15.55
CA LEU A 44 24.27 -2.78 -14.31
C LEU A 44 24.45 -3.74 -13.13
N ILE A 45 23.52 -4.67 -12.90
CA ILE A 45 23.68 -5.66 -11.82
C ILE A 45 24.83 -6.62 -12.11
N ASP A 46 25.20 -6.83 -13.38
CA ASP A 46 26.36 -7.64 -13.77
C ASP A 46 27.67 -6.96 -13.41
N LEU A 47 27.83 -5.67 -13.76
CA LEU A 47 28.96 -4.84 -13.37
C LEU A 47 29.14 -4.79 -11.86
N LEU A 48 28.03 -4.65 -11.13
CA LEU A 48 28.03 -4.55 -9.68
C LEU A 48 28.12 -5.93 -8.99
N ASP A 49 28.15 -7.04 -9.73
CA ASP A 49 27.97 -8.40 -9.23
C ASP A 49 26.86 -8.53 -8.16
N MET A 50 25.67 -8.05 -8.50
CA MET A 50 24.51 -8.04 -7.62
C MET A 50 23.43 -9.02 -8.08
N VAL A 51 22.65 -9.46 -7.12
CA VAL A 51 21.40 -10.19 -7.35
C VAL A 51 20.32 -9.46 -6.57
N VAL A 52 19.26 -9.05 -7.25
CA VAL A 52 18.14 -8.32 -6.67
C VAL A 52 16.98 -9.31 -6.45
N ASP A 53 16.29 -9.17 -5.33
CA ASP A 53 15.06 -9.92 -5.06
C ASP A 53 14.00 -9.03 -4.42
N VAL A 54 12.74 -9.43 -4.60
CA VAL A 54 11.56 -8.76 -4.02
C VAL A 54 10.85 -9.80 -3.15
N ASP A 55 11.27 -9.85 -1.89
CA ASP A 55 10.91 -10.93 -0.97
C ASP A 55 9.60 -10.67 -0.22
N ILE A 56 9.30 -9.40 0.03
CA ILE A 56 8.19 -8.98 0.86
C ILE A 56 7.51 -7.78 0.20
N LEU A 57 6.20 -7.85 0.07
CA LEU A 57 5.37 -6.83 -0.54
C LEU A 57 4.26 -6.47 0.44
N SER A 58 4.00 -5.17 0.59
CA SER A 58 2.85 -4.67 1.32
C SER A 58 2.15 -3.62 0.51
N GLY A 59 0.82 -3.61 0.54
CA GLY A 59 0.06 -2.57 -0.15
C GLY A 59 -1.31 -2.33 0.45
N THR A 60 -1.77 -1.09 0.27
CA THR A 60 -3.08 -0.63 0.71
C THR A 60 -3.77 0.13 -0.41
N SER A 61 -5.08 -0.04 -0.55
CA SER A 61 -5.88 0.57 -1.61
C SER A 61 -5.31 0.25 -3.00
N ALA A 62 -5.11 1.26 -3.86
CA ALA A 62 -4.44 1.10 -5.15
C ALA A 62 -3.03 0.48 -5.03
N GLY A 63 -2.31 0.74 -3.93
CA GLY A 63 -1.04 0.08 -3.63
C GLY A 63 -1.21 -1.43 -3.38
N GLY A 64 -2.31 -1.85 -2.76
CA GLY A 64 -2.66 -3.26 -2.53
C GLY A 64 -2.90 -4.02 -3.83
N ILE A 65 -3.56 -3.38 -4.81
CA ILE A 65 -3.75 -3.95 -6.15
C ILE A 65 -2.40 -4.15 -6.85
N ASN A 66 -1.53 -3.12 -6.86
CA ASN A 66 -0.23 -3.20 -7.53
C ASN A 66 0.72 -4.19 -6.83
N ALA A 67 0.69 -4.25 -5.49
CA ALA A 67 1.44 -5.23 -4.71
C ALA A 67 0.98 -6.67 -4.98
N ALA A 68 -0.34 -6.90 -5.08
CA ALA A 68 -0.90 -8.20 -5.44
C ALA A 68 -0.47 -8.66 -6.84
N LEU A 69 -0.50 -7.74 -7.82
CA LEU A 69 -0.07 -8.02 -9.19
C LEU A 69 1.44 -8.30 -9.26
N LEU A 70 2.25 -7.52 -8.56
CA LEU A 70 3.69 -7.74 -8.48
C LEU A 70 4.03 -9.04 -7.77
N ALA A 71 3.34 -9.39 -6.68
CA ALA A 71 3.55 -10.65 -5.97
C ALA A 71 3.18 -11.86 -6.84
N SER A 72 2.05 -11.79 -7.55
CA SER A 72 1.63 -12.82 -8.50
C SER A 72 2.63 -12.96 -9.65
N SER A 73 3.06 -11.84 -10.23
CA SER A 73 4.10 -11.78 -11.27
C SER A 73 5.41 -12.42 -10.81
N ARG A 74 5.83 -12.14 -9.58
CA ARG A 74 7.07 -12.71 -9.03
C ARG A 74 7.02 -14.24 -8.94
N VAL A 75 5.88 -14.85 -8.62
CA VAL A 75 5.75 -16.30 -8.46
C VAL A 75 5.46 -17.00 -9.80
N SER A 76 4.58 -16.41 -10.63
CA SER A 76 4.20 -16.97 -11.94
C SER A 76 5.23 -16.70 -13.04
N GLY A 77 6.04 -15.65 -12.88
CA GLY A 77 6.89 -15.11 -13.96
C GLY A 77 6.16 -14.24 -14.94
N SER A 78 4.94 -13.83 -14.63
CA SER A 78 4.15 -13.00 -15.52
C SER A 78 4.79 -11.62 -15.68
N ASP A 79 4.77 -11.10 -16.90
CA ASP A 79 5.17 -9.75 -17.22
C ASP A 79 4.06 -8.75 -16.85
N LEU A 80 4.46 -7.60 -16.30
CA LEU A 80 3.52 -6.54 -15.93
C LEU A 80 3.35 -5.46 -17.01
N GLY A 81 3.75 -5.70 -18.27
CA GLY A 81 3.52 -4.77 -19.37
C GLY A 81 2.02 -4.50 -19.60
N GLY A 82 1.20 -5.55 -19.49
CA GLY A 82 -0.27 -5.45 -19.59
C GLY A 82 -0.94 -4.67 -18.45
N LEU A 83 -0.21 -4.32 -17.38
CA LEU A 83 -0.71 -3.50 -16.29
C LEU A 83 -1.07 -2.09 -16.74
N ARG A 84 -0.36 -1.56 -17.74
CA ARG A 84 -0.65 -0.27 -18.35
C ARG A 84 -2.08 -0.25 -18.88
N ASP A 85 -2.38 -1.16 -19.80
CA ASP A 85 -3.71 -1.22 -20.43
C ASP A 85 -4.80 -1.53 -19.42
N LEU A 86 -4.52 -2.42 -18.45
CA LEU A 86 -5.42 -2.70 -17.34
C LEU A 86 -5.84 -1.41 -16.62
N TRP A 87 -4.90 -0.54 -16.23
CA TRP A 87 -5.21 0.72 -15.57
C TRP A 87 -5.80 1.77 -16.50
N LEU A 88 -5.33 1.85 -17.76
CA LEU A 88 -5.89 2.78 -18.74
C LEU A 88 -7.36 2.48 -19.03
N ASP A 89 -7.75 1.21 -19.03
CA ASP A 89 -9.08 0.72 -19.38
C ASP A 89 -10.00 0.53 -18.17
N LEU A 90 -9.60 -0.21 -17.13
CA LEU A 90 -10.41 -0.42 -15.93
C LEU A 90 -10.50 0.82 -15.05
N GLY A 91 -9.46 1.66 -15.06
CA GLY A 91 -9.40 2.88 -14.26
C GLY A 91 -10.25 4.02 -14.82
N ALA A 92 -11.04 3.82 -15.88
CA ALA A 92 -11.89 4.88 -16.41
C ALA A 92 -13.08 5.14 -15.46
N LEU A 93 -13.16 6.36 -14.92
CA LEU A 93 -14.24 6.79 -14.02
C LEU A 93 -15.62 6.60 -14.66
N THR A 94 -15.73 6.82 -15.98
CA THR A 94 -17.00 6.62 -16.68
C THR A 94 -17.42 5.15 -16.77
N ASP A 95 -16.48 4.20 -16.76
CA ASP A 95 -16.75 2.76 -16.69
C ASP A 95 -17.03 2.29 -15.26
N LEU A 96 -16.31 2.86 -14.29
CA LEU A 96 -16.50 2.56 -12.88
C LEU A 96 -17.79 3.16 -12.33
N LEU A 97 -18.22 4.36 -12.75
CA LEU A 97 -19.47 4.97 -12.32
C LEU A 97 -20.66 4.04 -12.59
N ARG A 98 -21.48 3.84 -11.57
CA ARG A 98 -22.68 3.00 -11.68
C ARG A 98 -23.62 3.50 -12.75
N ASP A 99 -24.33 2.58 -13.39
CA ASP A 99 -25.43 2.95 -14.28
C ASP A 99 -26.52 3.63 -13.43
N PRO A 100 -26.90 4.88 -13.74
CA PRO A 100 -27.97 5.57 -13.03
C PRO A 100 -29.32 4.80 -13.00
N ARG A 101 -29.51 3.85 -13.92
CA ARG A 101 -30.70 2.99 -14.03
C ARG A 101 -30.71 1.84 -13.03
N ASP A 102 -29.63 1.61 -12.30
CA ASP A 102 -29.56 0.55 -11.29
C ASP A 102 -30.68 0.71 -10.24
N LYS A 103 -31.34 -0.41 -9.90
CA LYS A 103 -32.42 -0.39 -8.91
C LYS A 103 -31.92 -0.06 -7.50
N TYR A 104 -30.67 -0.42 -7.20
CA TYR A 104 -30.02 -0.23 -5.91
C TYR A 104 -28.60 0.28 -6.12
N THR A 105 -28.26 1.41 -5.51
CA THR A 105 -26.98 2.12 -5.68
C THR A 105 -26.34 2.33 -4.30
N PRO A 106 -25.57 1.34 -3.80
CA PRO A 106 -24.92 1.44 -2.48
C PRO A 106 -23.69 2.38 -2.47
N SER A 107 -23.20 2.77 -3.64
CA SER A 107 -21.97 3.52 -3.87
C SER A 107 -22.03 4.26 -5.21
N LEU A 108 -21.06 5.13 -5.49
CA LEU A 108 -20.97 5.82 -6.79
C LEU A 108 -20.36 4.94 -7.89
N LEU A 109 -19.40 4.08 -7.54
CA LEU A 109 -18.60 3.27 -8.45
C LEU A 109 -18.87 1.78 -8.22
N TYR A 110 -18.82 0.98 -9.29
CA TYR A 110 -18.87 -0.48 -9.23
C TYR A 110 -17.56 -1.04 -8.71
N GLY A 111 -17.57 -1.46 -7.45
CA GLY A 111 -16.45 -2.19 -6.89
C GLY A 111 -16.48 -3.66 -7.32
N ASP A 112 -17.52 -4.39 -6.92
CA ASP A 112 -17.53 -5.84 -7.04
C ASP A 112 -17.88 -6.32 -8.47
N GLU A 113 -18.86 -5.67 -9.11
CA GLU A 113 -19.31 -6.05 -10.46
C GLU A 113 -18.31 -5.67 -11.57
N ARG A 114 -17.41 -4.71 -11.32
CA ARG A 114 -16.43 -4.24 -12.32
C ARG A 114 -15.00 -4.48 -11.85
N MET A 115 -14.56 -3.84 -10.76
CA MET A 115 -13.18 -3.94 -10.32
C MET A 115 -12.80 -5.35 -9.87
N PHE A 116 -13.60 -6.02 -9.01
CA PHE A 116 -13.32 -7.39 -8.59
C PHE A 116 -13.40 -8.39 -9.75
N ALA A 117 -14.48 -8.30 -10.55
CA ALA A 117 -14.65 -9.12 -11.74
C ALA A 117 -13.46 -9.03 -12.70
N ALA A 118 -13.01 -7.80 -12.98
CA ALA A 118 -11.89 -7.59 -13.87
C ALA A 118 -10.56 -8.09 -13.27
N LEU A 119 -10.28 -7.84 -11.98
CA LEU A 119 -9.09 -8.38 -11.33
C LEU A 119 -9.07 -9.91 -11.36
N ALA A 120 -10.17 -10.56 -11.02
CA ALA A 120 -10.30 -12.02 -11.06
C ALA A 120 -10.13 -12.59 -12.48
N GLN A 121 -10.55 -11.85 -13.51
CA GLN A 121 -10.44 -12.27 -14.90
C GLN A 121 -9.05 -12.00 -15.51
N HIS A 122 -8.41 -10.88 -15.16
CA HIS A 122 -7.17 -10.43 -15.81
C HIS A 122 -5.90 -10.95 -15.15
N ILE A 123 -5.89 -11.16 -13.82
CA ILE A 123 -4.71 -11.71 -13.12
C ILE A 123 -4.23 -13.04 -13.75
N PRO A 124 -5.10 -14.04 -14.03
CA PRO A 124 -4.68 -15.28 -14.68
C PRO A 124 -4.22 -15.12 -16.13
N LYS A 125 -4.56 -14.00 -16.79
CA LYS A 125 -4.29 -13.76 -18.21
C LYS A 125 -3.00 -12.97 -18.46
N LEU A 126 -2.29 -12.57 -17.41
CA LEU A 126 -1.01 -11.89 -17.55
C LEU A 126 -0.05 -12.80 -18.34
N ALA A 127 0.58 -12.25 -19.37
CA ALA A 127 1.50 -13.00 -20.20
C ALA A 127 2.75 -13.36 -19.40
N THR A 128 3.33 -14.53 -19.65
CA THR A 128 4.63 -14.90 -19.09
C THR A 128 5.71 -13.97 -19.63
N GLY A 129 6.59 -13.47 -18.75
CA GLY A 129 7.79 -12.75 -19.14
C GLY A 129 8.86 -13.68 -19.74
N PRO A 130 9.94 -13.13 -20.31
CA PRO A 130 11.05 -13.90 -20.90
C PRO A 130 11.65 -14.97 -19.99
N PHE A 131 11.64 -14.78 -18.67
CA PHE A 131 12.27 -15.68 -17.71
C PHE A 131 11.29 -16.10 -16.60
N PRO A 132 10.48 -17.15 -16.80
CA PRO A 132 9.57 -17.61 -15.77
C PRO A 132 10.30 -18.30 -14.60
N PRO A 133 9.92 -18.03 -13.33
CA PRO A 133 10.40 -18.75 -12.15
C PRO A 133 9.96 -20.22 -12.11
N ALA A 134 9.01 -20.67 -12.94
CA ALA A 134 8.53 -22.05 -12.88
C ALA A 134 9.57 -23.10 -13.34
N HIS A 135 10.62 -22.71 -14.07
CA HIS A 135 11.67 -23.61 -14.60
C HIS A 135 13.05 -23.32 -13.99
N PHE A 136 13.17 -23.28 -12.66
CA PHE A 136 14.49 -23.22 -12.04
C PHE A 136 15.27 -24.52 -12.29
N PRO A 137 16.57 -24.44 -12.65
CA PRO A 137 17.45 -25.61 -12.61
C PRO A 137 17.36 -26.30 -11.25
N ALA A 138 17.47 -27.63 -11.22
CA ALA A 138 17.51 -28.39 -9.96
C ALA A 138 18.63 -27.84 -9.06
N GLY A 139 18.26 -27.13 -7.98
CA GLY A 139 19.18 -26.46 -7.05
C GLY A 139 19.01 -24.94 -6.92
N ALA A 140 18.37 -24.28 -7.90
CA ALA A 140 17.98 -22.87 -7.80
C ALA A 140 16.59 -22.75 -7.12
N ARG A 141 16.52 -22.00 -6.02
CA ARG A 141 15.30 -21.90 -5.21
C ARG A 141 14.30 -20.98 -5.91
N THR A 142 13.03 -21.38 -5.95
CA THR A 142 11.91 -20.48 -6.28
C THR A 142 11.98 -19.20 -5.44
N PRO A 143 11.67 -18.02 -6.02
CA PRO A 143 11.72 -16.75 -5.32
C PRO A 143 10.72 -16.73 -4.17
N SER A 144 11.19 -16.36 -2.98
CA SER A 144 10.37 -16.42 -1.76
C SER A 144 9.65 -15.10 -1.54
N THR A 145 8.51 -14.93 -2.19
CA THR A 145 7.68 -13.73 -2.07
C THR A 145 6.58 -13.92 -1.02
N THR A 146 6.34 -12.92 -0.19
CA THR A 146 5.17 -12.85 0.71
C THR A 146 4.50 -11.51 0.58
N LEU A 147 3.17 -11.53 0.40
CA LEU A 147 2.34 -10.37 0.19
C LEU A 147 1.46 -10.12 1.42
N TYR A 148 1.41 -8.85 1.81
CA TYR A 148 0.53 -8.30 2.83
C TYR A 148 -0.40 -7.26 2.21
N VAL A 149 -1.71 -7.38 2.44
CA VAL A 149 -2.71 -6.41 1.95
C VAL A 149 -3.60 -6.00 3.11
N THR A 150 -3.77 -4.71 3.35
CA THR A 150 -4.58 -4.19 4.48
C THR A 150 -6.04 -4.00 4.11
N THR A 151 -6.92 -4.01 5.10
CA THR A 151 -8.34 -3.66 4.98
C THR A 151 -8.88 -3.17 6.33
N THR A 152 -9.98 -2.43 6.31
CA THR A 152 -10.62 -1.92 7.53
C THR A 152 -11.93 -2.64 7.80
N LEU A 153 -12.10 -3.26 8.96
CA LEU A 153 -13.34 -3.89 9.37
C LEU A 153 -14.37 -2.82 9.74
N LEU A 154 -15.54 -2.85 9.10
CA LEU A 154 -16.63 -1.93 9.45
C LEU A 154 -17.20 -2.29 10.83
N ASP A 155 -17.39 -3.57 11.06
CA ASP A 155 -17.69 -4.15 12.36
C ASP A 155 -16.38 -4.66 12.97
N GLY A 156 -15.83 -3.91 13.92
CA GLY A 156 -14.57 -4.30 14.57
C GLY A 156 -14.71 -5.58 15.40
N GLU A 157 -13.57 -6.21 15.67
CA GLU A 157 -13.48 -7.32 16.61
C GLU A 157 -13.12 -6.77 17.98
N THR A 158 -13.98 -7.03 18.96
CA THR A 158 -13.79 -6.50 20.31
C THR A 158 -12.77 -7.33 21.07
N SER A 159 -11.74 -6.67 21.58
CA SER A 159 -10.86 -7.18 22.62
C SER A 159 -11.13 -6.43 23.93
N ARG A 160 -10.68 -7.01 25.03
CA ARG A 160 -10.78 -6.38 26.35
C ARG A 160 -9.43 -6.56 27.01
N PHE A 161 -8.93 -5.49 27.60
CA PHE A 161 -7.78 -5.56 28.48
C PHE A 161 -8.01 -4.78 29.76
N THR A 162 -7.17 -5.00 30.75
CA THR A 162 -7.27 -4.38 32.06
C THR A 162 -6.10 -3.43 32.27
N ASP A 163 -6.38 -2.18 32.65
CA ASP A 163 -5.32 -1.22 32.96
C ASP A 163 -4.59 -1.56 34.28
N SER A 164 -3.54 -0.80 34.59
CA SER A 164 -2.74 -0.97 35.81
C SER A 164 -3.55 -0.81 37.12
N PHE A 165 -4.74 -0.20 37.07
CA PHE A 165 -5.64 -0.01 38.22
C PHE A 165 -6.76 -1.07 38.29
N GLY A 166 -6.81 -2.01 37.35
CA GLY A 166 -7.88 -3.01 37.30
C GLY A 166 -9.11 -2.56 36.50
N THR A 167 -9.06 -1.40 35.82
CA THR A 167 -10.17 -0.90 35.00
C THR A 167 -10.24 -1.69 33.70
N LEU A 168 -11.41 -2.22 33.38
CA LEU A 168 -11.66 -2.87 32.11
C LEU A 168 -11.71 -1.85 30.98
N VAL A 169 -10.75 -1.91 30.06
CA VAL A 169 -10.71 -1.15 28.82
C VAL A 169 -11.24 -2.03 27.70
N GLN A 170 -12.26 -1.52 27.01
CA GLN A 170 -12.75 -2.15 25.79
C GLN A 170 -11.97 -1.58 24.61
N ASP A 171 -11.36 -2.46 23.83
CA ASP A 171 -10.70 -2.11 22.59
C ASP A 171 -11.46 -2.75 21.42
N VAL A 172 -11.53 -2.03 20.30
CA VAL A 172 -12.26 -2.47 19.11
C VAL A 172 -11.28 -2.45 17.95
N ASP A 173 -10.68 -3.61 17.69
CA ASP A 173 -9.73 -3.75 16.59
C ASP A 173 -10.48 -3.79 15.26
N ARG A 174 -10.26 -2.77 14.45
CA ARG A 174 -10.81 -2.67 13.10
C ARG A 174 -9.79 -2.99 12.01
N ARG A 175 -8.60 -3.46 12.38
CA ARG A 175 -7.53 -3.75 11.41
C ARG A 175 -7.67 -5.17 10.87
N GLY A 176 -7.80 -5.26 9.55
CA GLY A 176 -7.72 -6.51 8.80
C GLY A 176 -6.44 -6.58 7.99
N LEU A 177 -5.81 -7.75 7.97
CA LEU A 177 -4.60 -8.03 7.22
C LEU A 177 -4.77 -9.33 6.44
N PHE A 178 -4.57 -9.26 5.13
CA PHE A 178 -4.43 -10.43 4.27
C PHE A 178 -2.96 -10.80 4.13
N THR A 179 -2.65 -12.10 4.20
CA THR A 179 -1.32 -12.64 3.99
C THR A 179 -1.36 -13.72 2.91
N PHE A 180 -0.49 -13.58 1.90
CA PHE A 180 -0.29 -14.60 0.88
C PHE A 180 1.20 -14.96 0.81
N THR A 181 1.51 -16.21 1.10
CA THR A 181 2.84 -16.78 0.94
C THR A 181 3.12 -17.17 -0.51
N GLN A 182 4.38 -17.37 -0.84
CA GLN A 182 4.81 -17.89 -2.14
C GLN A 182 4.06 -19.17 -2.53
N THR A 183 3.85 -20.08 -1.59
CA THR A 183 3.18 -21.36 -1.84
C THR A 183 1.70 -21.18 -2.18
N GLU A 184 1.05 -20.16 -1.63
CA GLU A 184 -0.34 -19.84 -1.90
C GLU A 184 -0.49 -19.09 -3.22
N LEU A 185 0.41 -18.14 -3.50
CA LEU A 185 0.47 -17.41 -4.77
C LEU A 185 0.75 -18.33 -5.96
N ALA A 186 1.45 -19.45 -5.76
CA ALA A 186 1.70 -20.44 -6.81
C ALA A 186 0.48 -21.32 -7.14
N LYS A 187 -0.52 -21.40 -6.25
CA LYS A 187 -1.71 -22.24 -6.46
C LYS A 187 -2.72 -21.49 -7.33
N ALA A 188 -3.13 -22.10 -8.44
CA ALA A 188 -4.11 -21.52 -9.36
C ALA A 188 -5.46 -21.17 -8.68
N GLY A 189 -5.87 -21.95 -7.67
CA GLY A 189 -7.11 -21.71 -6.91
C GLY A 189 -7.11 -20.45 -6.03
N THR A 190 -5.95 -19.83 -5.77
CA THR A 190 -5.81 -18.68 -4.87
C THR A 190 -6.14 -17.35 -5.57
N VAL A 191 -6.20 -17.31 -6.91
CA VAL A 191 -6.37 -16.05 -7.65
C VAL A 191 -7.66 -15.31 -7.28
N GLY A 192 -8.75 -16.03 -7.03
CA GLY A 192 -10.00 -15.44 -6.54
C GLY A 192 -9.85 -14.75 -5.18
N ALA A 193 -9.07 -15.35 -4.27
CA ALA A 193 -8.81 -14.78 -2.94
C ALA A 193 -7.89 -13.56 -3.04
N LEU A 194 -6.88 -13.62 -3.91
CA LEU A 194 -5.97 -12.50 -4.19
C LEU A 194 -6.72 -11.30 -4.79
N ALA A 195 -7.60 -11.55 -5.77
CA ALA A 195 -8.43 -10.51 -6.38
C ALA A 195 -9.42 -9.91 -5.36
N LEU A 196 -10.01 -10.74 -4.48
CA LEU A 196 -10.90 -10.27 -3.43
C LEU A 196 -10.15 -9.42 -2.39
N ALA A 197 -8.96 -9.84 -1.97
CA ALA A 197 -8.11 -9.06 -1.06
C ALA A 197 -7.73 -7.69 -1.66
N ALA A 198 -7.26 -7.68 -2.91
CA ALA A 198 -6.91 -6.46 -3.63
C ALA A 198 -8.12 -5.50 -3.79
N ARG A 199 -9.29 -6.03 -4.16
CA ARG A 199 -10.55 -5.28 -4.21
C ARG A 199 -10.94 -4.71 -2.85
N SER A 200 -10.88 -5.54 -1.81
CA SER A 200 -11.31 -5.19 -0.46
C SER A 200 -10.48 -4.03 0.10
N SER A 201 -9.17 -4.09 -0.12
CA SER A 201 -8.22 -3.03 0.25
C SER A 201 -8.53 -1.68 -0.41
N ALA A 202 -9.16 -1.67 -1.60
CA ALA A 202 -9.51 -0.47 -2.37
C ALA A 202 -11.00 -0.08 -2.26
N SER A 203 -11.69 -0.47 -1.18
CA SER A 203 -13.12 -0.17 -0.95
C SER A 203 -13.32 1.20 -0.30
N PHE A 204 -12.88 2.27 -0.97
CA PHE A 204 -12.94 3.63 -0.42
C PHE A 204 -14.40 4.05 -0.19
N PRO A 205 -14.82 4.44 1.04
CA PRO A 205 -16.19 4.80 1.35
C PRO A 205 -16.75 5.87 0.42
N VAL A 206 -18.07 5.84 0.17
CA VAL A 206 -18.79 6.69 -0.80
C VAL A 206 -18.47 6.38 -2.27
N ALA A 207 -17.19 6.22 -2.61
CA ALA A 207 -16.76 5.88 -3.95
C ALA A 207 -17.13 4.44 -4.30
N PHE A 208 -16.66 3.46 -3.53
CA PHE A 208 -16.95 2.03 -3.72
C PHE A 208 -17.80 1.51 -2.57
N GLU A 209 -18.61 0.47 -2.85
CA GLU A 209 -19.33 -0.23 -1.80
C GLU A 209 -18.36 -1.01 -0.90
N PRO A 210 -18.72 -1.23 0.39
CA PRO A 210 -18.00 -2.16 1.24
C PRO A 210 -17.89 -3.54 0.59
N SER A 211 -16.73 -4.18 0.74
CA SER A 211 -16.50 -5.55 0.28
C SER A 211 -16.94 -6.53 1.36
N PHE A 212 -17.60 -7.63 0.99
CA PHE A 212 -17.91 -8.70 1.93
C PHE A 212 -16.79 -9.74 1.95
N LEU A 213 -16.26 -10.04 3.12
CA LEU A 213 -15.26 -11.07 3.35
C LEU A 213 -15.88 -12.30 4.00
N PRO A 214 -16.09 -13.40 3.26
CA PRO A 214 -16.41 -14.69 3.86
C PRO A 214 -15.22 -15.24 4.65
N PHE A 215 -15.49 -15.91 5.77
CA PHE A 215 -14.44 -16.52 6.60
C PHE A 215 -14.27 -18.02 6.30
N SER A 216 -15.16 -18.87 6.83
CA SER A 216 -15.08 -20.34 6.68
C SER A 216 -15.75 -20.86 5.41
N GLU A 217 -16.87 -20.27 5.01
CA GLU A 217 -17.63 -20.68 3.83
C GLU A 217 -17.64 -19.58 2.78
N GLY A 218 -17.29 -19.92 1.54
CA GLY A 218 -17.34 -18.99 0.41
C GLY A 218 -18.77 -18.60 0.01
N THR A 219 -18.89 -17.57 -0.83
CA THR A 219 -20.17 -17.17 -1.42
C THR A 219 -20.18 -17.47 -2.92
N ALA A 220 -21.30 -18.01 -3.42
CA ALA A 220 -21.47 -18.28 -4.85
C ALA A 220 -21.48 -16.98 -5.67
N ALA A 221 -21.11 -17.08 -6.95
CA ALA A 221 -21.19 -15.96 -7.89
C ALA A 221 -22.64 -15.45 -8.00
N LYS A 222 -22.81 -14.14 -8.16
CA LYS A 222 -24.13 -13.50 -8.25
C LYS A 222 -24.11 -12.41 -9.31
N GLY A 223 -24.81 -12.64 -10.42
CA GLY A 223 -24.76 -11.75 -11.58
C GLY A 223 -23.33 -11.65 -12.11
N ASP A 224 -22.83 -10.43 -12.29
CA ASP A 224 -21.46 -10.16 -12.74
C ASP A 224 -20.43 -10.23 -11.60
N VAL A 225 -20.87 -10.38 -10.35
CA VAL A 225 -19.96 -10.52 -9.20
C VAL A 225 -19.42 -11.95 -9.13
N PRO A 226 -18.08 -12.14 -9.15
CA PRO A 226 -17.48 -13.46 -9.01
C PRO A 226 -17.81 -14.14 -7.67
N ALA A 227 -17.61 -15.46 -7.62
CA ALA A 227 -17.66 -16.19 -6.36
C ALA A 227 -16.56 -15.70 -5.40
N ARG A 228 -16.89 -15.58 -4.11
CA ARG A 228 -15.92 -15.19 -3.07
C ARG A 228 -15.43 -16.45 -2.37
N PRO A 229 -14.14 -16.79 -2.43
CA PRO A 229 -13.61 -17.96 -1.74
C PRO A 229 -13.55 -17.73 -0.23
N PRO A 230 -13.54 -18.79 0.60
CA PRO A 230 -13.32 -18.66 2.04
C PRO A 230 -11.96 -18.02 2.32
N MET A 231 -11.94 -16.96 3.13
CA MET A 231 -10.72 -16.18 3.36
C MET A 231 -9.94 -16.61 4.59
N ALA A 232 -10.46 -17.49 5.45
CA ALA A 232 -9.80 -17.92 6.70
C ALA A 232 -8.30 -18.25 6.59
N PRO A 233 -7.80 -18.92 5.52
CA PRO A 233 -6.36 -19.21 5.39
C PRO A 233 -5.48 -17.98 5.12
N PHE A 234 -6.07 -16.90 4.63
CA PHE A 234 -5.35 -15.74 4.09
C PHE A 234 -5.50 -14.49 4.95
N THR A 235 -6.12 -14.56 6.13
CA THR A 235 -6.51 -13.37 6.90
C THR A 235 -6.34 -13.58 8.40
N ASN A 236 -6.17 -12.48 9.14
CA ASN A 236 -6.11 -12.47 10.60
C ASN A 236 -7.48 -12.29 11.30
N ILE A 237 -8.57 -12.13 10.54
CA ILE A 237 -9.92 -11.99 11.13
C ILE A 237 -10.41 -13.34 11.69
N THR A 238 -11.43 -13.29 12.54
CA THR A 238 -11.97 -14.48 13.23
C THR A 238 -13.37 -14.88 12.77
N ARG A 239 -14.02 -14.04 11.97
CA ARG A 239 -15.37 -14.27 11.40
C ARG A 239 -15.56 -13.50 10.08
N ALA A 240 -16.71 -13.69 9.45
CA ALA A 240 -17.06 -12.94 8.24
C ALA A 240 -17.35 -11.46 8.56
N HIS A 241 -16.91 -10.55 7.69
CA HIS A 241 -17.01 -9.10 7.92
C HIS A 241 -17.36 -8.35 6.65
N TRP A 242 -18.05 -7.22 6.80
CA TRP A 242 -18.01 -6.16 5.80
C TRP A 242 -16.79 -5.29 6.04
N VAL A 243 -16.05 -4.99 4.98
CA VAL A 243 -14.80 -4.25 5.06
C VAL A 243 -14.76 -3.07 4.09
N ALA A 244 -13.98 -2.07 4.47
CA ALA A 244 -13.67 -0.89 3.70
C ALA A 244 -12.17 -0.83 3.36
N ASP A 245 -11.79 0.27 2.70
CA ASP A 245 -10.41 0.55 2.32
C ASP A 245 -9.45 0.46 3.52
N GLY A 246 -8.28 -0.14 3.30
CA GLY A 246 -7.26 -0.27 4.36
C GLY A 246 -6.67 1.07 4.81
N GLY A 247 -6.75 2.11 3.98
CA GLY A 247 -6.21 3.43 4.28
C GLY A 247 -6.96 4.19 5.37
N LEU A 248 -8.10 3.70 5.86
CA LEU A 248 -8.92 4.40 6.86
C LEU A 248 -8.37 4.36 8.29
N LEU A 249 -7.77 3.25 8.73
CA LEU A 249 -7.37 3.11 10.15
C LEU A 249 -5.94 2.59 10.34
N ASP A 250 -5.39 1.84 9.38
CA ASP A 250 -4.00 1.43 9.42
C ASP A 250 -3.52 1.06 8.01
N ASN A 251 -2.72 1.97 7.46
CA ASN A 251 -2.31 1.89 6.08
C ASN A 251 -1.16 0.88 5.91
N ARG A 252 -0.48 0.34 6.95
CA ARG A 252 0.79 -0.41 6.78
C ARG A 252 1.15 -1.39 7.93
N PRO A 253 1.25 -2.71 7.67
CA PRO A 253 1.63 -3.72 8.66
C PRO A 253 3.17 -3.80 8.87
N ILE A 254 3.84 -2.69 9.17
CA ILE A 254 5.33 -2.59 9.22
C ILE A 254 5.94 -3.64 10.15
N GLY A 255 5.36 -3.87 11.33
CA GLY A 255 5.86 -4.88 12.27
C GLY A 255 5.86 -6.31 11.69
N VAL A 256 4.85 -6.65 10.88
CA VAL A 256 4.77 -7.98 10.22
C VAL A 256 5.81 -8.08 9.09
N LEU A 257 6.06 -6.98 8.37
CA LEU A 257 7.09 -6.91 7.33
C LEU A 257 8.48 -7.14 7.92
N LEU A 258 8.82 -6.41 8.99
CA LEU A 258 10.12 -6.55 9.67
C LEU A 258 10.36 -7.97 10.18
N ARG A 259 9.31 -8.64 10.69
CA ARG A 259 9.40 -10.05 11.12
C ARG A 259 9.79 -10.98 9.99
N ARG A 260 9.16 -10.83 8.83
CA ARG A 260 9.51 -11.63 7.67
C ARG A 260 10.91 -11.35 7.15
N ILE A 261 11.39 -10.11 7.26
CA ILE A 261 12.75 -9.74 6.84
C ILE A 261 13.81 -10.56 7.60
N PHE A 262 13.60 -10.77 8.91
CA PHE A 262 14.48 -11.58 9.76
C PHE A 262 14.60 -13.03 9.31
N ASP A 263 13.45 -13.66 9.08
CA ASP A 263 13.34 -15.09 8.77
C ASP A 263 13.96 -15.44 7.40
N ARG A 264 14.31 -14.43 6.57
CA ARG A 264 14.88 -14.66 5.25
C ARG A 264 16.32 -15.16 5.33
N PRO A 265 16.62 -16.35 4.77
CA PRO A 265 17.98 -16.85 4.72
C PRO A 265 18.80 -16.13 3.64
N ALA A 266 20.04 -15.78 3.98
CA ALA A 266 21.03 -15.25 3.06
C ALA A 266 22.08 -16.31 2.69
N ARG A 267 22.54 -16.30 1.42
CA ARG A 267 23.69 -17.12 0.94
C ARG A 267 24.90 -16.27 0.54
N ARG A 268 24.77 -14.94 0.60
CA ARG A 268 25.73 -13.91 0.20
C ARG A 268 25.52 -12.71 1.13
N PRO A 269 26.40 -11.70 1.15
CA PRO A 269 26.08 -10.42 1.76
C PRO A 269 24.73 -9.91 1.24
N VAL A 270 23.81 -9.59 2.14
CA VAL A 270 22.49 -9.06 1.78
C VAL A 270 22.37 -7.65 2.33
N ARG A 271 22.11 -6.70 1.43
CA ARG A 271 21.62 -5.37 1.77
C ARG A 271 20.10 -5.40 1.73
N ARG A 272 19.45 -5.18 2.88
CA ARG A 272 17.99 -5.16 2.99
C ARG A 272 17.49 -3.73 2.87
N VAL A 273 16.67 -3.47 1.84
CA VAL A 273 16.09 -2.15 1.60
C VAL A 273 14.56 -2.25 1.67
N LEU A 274 13.95 -1.44 2.53
CA LEU A 274 12.52 -1.20 2.58
C LEU A 274 12.17 -0.07 1.63
N LEU A 275 11.65 -0.43 0.45
CA LEU A 275 11.15 0.52 -0.54
C LEU A 275 9.75 0.99 -0.17
N PHE A 276 9.65 2.26 0.18
CA PHE A 276 8.41 2.89 0.59
C PHE A 276 7.83 3.78 -0.53
N VAL A 277 6.86 3.25 -1.27
CA VAL A 277 6.33 3.90 -2.49
C VAL A 277 5.11 4.77 -2.17
N VAL A 278 5.22 6.08 -2.39
CA VAL A 278 4.16 7.07 -2.20
C VAL A 278 4.12 8.06 -3.35
N PRO A 279 2.97 8.69 -3.66
CA PRO A 279 2.93 9.67 -4.75
C PRO A 279 3.77 10.90 -4.43
N SER A 280 3.71 11.38 -3.18
CA SER A 280 4.43 12.56 -2.69
C SER A 280 4.97 12.32 -1.28
N SER A 281 6.02 13.05 -0.93
CA SER A 281 6.64 13.17 0.39
C SER A 281 5.88 14.05 1.38
N GLY A 282 4.81 14.69 0.91
CA GLY A 282 4.00 15.64 1.67
C GLY A 282 3.90 16.96 0.91
N PRO A 283 3.03 17.90 1.34
CA PRO A 283 3.06 19.24 0.78
C PRO A 283 4.44 19.84 1.03
N ALA A 284 5.18 20.15 -0.03
CA ALA A 284 6.37 20.97 0.10
C ALA A 284 5.94 22.30 0.76
N PRO A 285 6.61 22.77 1.83
CA PRO A 285 6.35 24.08 2.38
C PRO A 285 6.78 25.12 1.35
N ASP A 286 5.87 25.46 0.46
CA ASP A 286 6.09 26.51 -0.50
C ASP A 286 6.01 27.84 0.25
N LEU A 287 7.17 28.44 0.54
CA LEU A 287 7.30 29.68 1.32
C LEU A 287 6.50 30.85 0.71
N ALA A 288 6.09 30.74 -0.56
CA ALA A 288 5.39 31.77 -1.31
C ALA A 288 3.87 31.53 -1.44
N THR A 289 3.36 30.32 -1.17
CA THR A 289 1.94 30.02 -1.33
C THR A 289 1.25 30.16 0.02
N GLU A 290 0.66 31.33 0.27
CA GLU A 290 -0.25 31.52 1.41
C GLU A 290 -1.37 30.48 1.31
N VAL A 291 -1.38 29.52 2.24
CA VAL A 291 -2.53 28.63 2.42
C VAL A 291 -3.73 29.55 2.67
N PRO A 292 -4.82 29.46 1.88
CA PRO A 292 -5.99 30.29 2.10
C PRO A 292 -6.42 30.17 3.56
N GLN A 293 -6.45 31.29 4.29
CA GLN A 293 -6.93 31.27 5.67
C GLN A 293 -8.34 30.68 5.68
N ALA A 294 -8.58 29.75 6.61
CA ALA A 294 -9.90 29.18 6.80
C ALA A 294 -10.90 30.32 7.08
N ASP A 295 -11.89 30.46 6.21
CA ASP A 295 -12.91 31.48 6.30
C ASP A 295 -14.12 30.89 7.05
N VAL A 296 -14.48 31.50 8.18
CA VAL A 296 -15.65 31.10 8.98
C VAL A 296 -16.95 31.30 8.17
N ASP A 297 -16.94 32.25 7.24
CA ASP A 297 -18.10 32.59 6.41
C ASP A 297 -18.24 31.67 5.17
N GLU A 298 -17.28 30.78 4.91
CA GLU A 298 -17.36 29.72 3.90
C GLU A 298 -17.22 28.31 4.53
N PRO A 299 -18.22 27.85 5.32
CA PRO A 299 -18.17 26.55 5.97
C PRO A 299 -18.11 25.41 4.93
N LEU A 300 -17.34 24.38 5.25
CA LEU A 300 -17.27 23.16 4.46
C LEU A 300 -18.66 22.51 4.37
N GLY A 301 -19.10 22.19 3.16
CA GLY A 301 -20.33 21.40 2.97
C GLY A 301 -20.17 19.99 3.55
N LEU A 302 -21.27 19.34 3.93
CA LEU A 302 -21.27 18.03 4.60
C LEU A 302 -20.44 16.95 3.86
N VAL A 303 -20.47 16.95 2.53
CA VAL A 303 -19.70 16.02 1.70
C VAL A 303 -18.22 16.41 1.63
N ASP A 304 -17.91 17.70 1.48
CA ASP A 304 -16.53 18.18 1.40
C ASP A 304 -15.81 18.06 2.74
N GLY A 305 -16.51 18.30 3.85
CA GLY A 305 -16.04 18.02 5.21
C GLY A 305 -15.76 16.53 5.42
N LEU A 306 -16.71 15.66 5.07
CA LEU A 306 -16.51 14.20 5.19
C LEU A 306 -15.35 13.69 4.32
N LEU A 307 -15.22 14.16 3.08
CA LEU A 307 -14.11 13.76 2.20
C LEU A 307 -12.77 14.29 2.72
N LYS A 308 -12.73 15.51 3.25
CA LYS A 308 -11.53 16.07 3.89
C LYS A 308 -11.16 15.31 5.15
N ASP A 309 -12.11 14.95 6.00
CA ASP A 309 -11.87 14.15 7.21
C ASP A 309 -11.33 12.76 6.86
N LEU A 310 -11.99 12.06 5.91
CA LEU A 310 -11.53 10.75 5.43
C LEU A 310 -10.12 10.83 4.81
N ALA A 311 -9.86 11.85 3.99
CA ALA A 311 -8.56 12.06 3.38
C ALA A 311 -7.47 12.44 4.41
N ALA A 312 -7.81 13.27 5.39
CA ALA A 312 -6.89 13.67 6.47
C ALA A 312 -6.46 12.45 7.29
N ILE A 313 -7.40 11.58 7.66
CA ILE A 313 -7.12 10.32 8.36
C ILE A 313 -6.15 9.46 7.55
N THR A 314 -6.36 9.34 6.22
CA THR A 314 -5.47 8.53 5.37
C THR A 314 -4.06 9.13 5.20
N THR A 315 -3.93 10.47 5.20
CA THR A 315 -2.68 11.20 4.89
C THR A 315 -1.79 11.38 6.13
N GLN A 316 -2.37 11.53 7.33
CA GLN A 316 -1.62 11.69 8.58
C GLN A 316 -0.77 10.46 8.95
N SER A 317 -1.09 9.27 8.42
CA SER A 317 -0.31 8.04 8.65
C SER A 317 1.15 8.15 8.19
N ILE A 318 1.42 8.76 7.04
CA ILE A 318 2.71 8.58 6.33
C ILE A 318 3.93 9.09 7.10
N ALA A 319 3.85 10.31 7.65
CA ALA A 319 4.98 10.90 8.38
C ALA A 319 5.20 10.24 9.74
N THR A 320 4.14 9.73 10.36
CA THR A 320 4.23 8.96 11.61
C THR A 320 4.88 7.61 11.36
N ASP A 321 4.51 6.93 10.28
CA ASP A 321 5.11 5.66 9.88
C ASP A 321 6.61 5.77 9.58
N LEU A 322 7.04 6.80 8.85
CA LEU A 322 8.47 7.04 8.58
C LEU A 322 9.25 7.32 9.87
N ARG A 323 8.63 8.01 10.83
CA ARG A 323 9.20 8.23 12.17
C ARG A 323 9.30 6.93 12.97
N GLU A 324 8.31 6.04 12.87
CA GLU A 324 8.35 4.72 13.53
C GLU A 324 9.44 3.82 12.95
N ILE A 325 9.61 3.80 11.62
CA ILE A 325 10.69 3.05 10.97
C ILE A 325 12.05 3.61 11.40
N ARG A 326 12.21 4.93 11.44
CA ARG A 326 13.45 5.56 11.90
C ARG A 326 13.71 5.26 13.37
N ALA A 327 12.71 5.37 14.24
CA ALA A 327 12.82 5.00 15.64
C ALA A 327 13.14 3.51 15.82
N HIS A 328 12.67 2.63 14.93
CA HIS A 328 13.07 1.23 14.90
C HIS A 328 14.55 1.07 14.48
N GLN A 329 15.01 1.77 13.43
CA GLN A 329 16.44 1.77 13.03
C GLN A 329 17.34 2.25 14.17
N ASP A 330 17.01 3.39 14.79
CA ASP A 330 17.78 3.94 15.92
C ASP A 330 17.83 2.94 17.10
N ARG A 331 16.71 2.26 17.40
CA ARG A 331 16.66 1.18 18.39
C ARG A 331 17.55 -0.01 18.00
N MET A 332 17.62 -0.37 16.71
CA MET A 332 18.43 -1.50 16.24
C MET A 332 19.94 -1.21 16.28
N ASP A 333 20.32 0.02 15.91
CA ASP A 333 21.70 0.47 16.00
C ASP A 333 22.15 0.49 17.46
N ALA A 334 21.33 1.03 18.37
CA ALA A 334 21.60 1.01 19.80
C ALA A 334 21.74 -0.41 20.37
N ARG A 335 20.93 -1.37 19.90
CA ARG A 335 21.04 -2.79 20.30
C ARG A 335 22.33 -3.44 19.80
N THR A 336 22.69 -3.18 18.55
CA THR A 336 23.92 -3.71 17.95
C THR A 336 25.14 -3.17 18.67
N GLU A 337 25.14 -1.87 18.99
CA GLU A 337 26.17 -1.24 19.81
C GLU A 337 26.18 -1.81 21.24
N THR A 338 25.02 -2.01 21.87
CA THR A 338 24.93 -2.62 23.20
C THR A 338 25.56 -4.02 23.22
N LYS A 339 25.31 -4.86 22.20
CA LYS A 339 25.95 -6.18 22.07
C LYS A 339 27.46 -6.05 21.98
N LEU A 340 27.97 -5.11 21.19
CA LEU A 340 29.40 -4.85 21.07
C LEU A 340 30.02 -4.43 22.40
N ARG A 341 29.38 -3.51 23.13
CA ARG A 341 29.84 -3.06 24.46
C ARG A 341 29.75 -4.14 25.54
N LEU A 342 28.72 -4.98 25.49
CA LEU A 342 28.62 -6.13 26.38
C LEU A 342 29.72 -7.17 26.09
N ALA A 343 30.03 -7.41 24.82
CA ALA A 343 31.15 -8.25 24.43
C ALA A 343 32.49 -7.67 24.92
N GLU A 344 32.72 -6.37 24.74
CA GLU A 344 33.89 -5.64 25.25
C GLU A 344 34.05 -5.80 26.77
N LEU A 345 32.98 -5.55 27.53
CA LEU A 345 32.98 -5.72 28.98
C LEU A 345 33.23 -7.19 29.37
N ALA A 346 32.58 -8.13 28.70
CA ALA A 346 32.69 -9.54 28.99
C ALA A 346 34.08 -10.11 28.69
N ALA A 347 34.79 -9.57 27.69
CA ALA A 347 36.16 -9.93 27.38
C ALA A 347 37.15 -9.56 28.51
N THR A 348 36.79 -8.60 29.38
CA THR A 348 37.61 -8.19 30.54
C THR A 348 37.30 -8.97 31.82
N LEU A 349 36.30 -9.86 31.81
CA LEU A 349 35.95 -10.66 32.98
C LEU A 349 37.04 -11.71 33.28
N PRO A 350 37.32 -11.99 34.57
CA PRO A 350 38.21 -13.08 34.96
C PRO A 350 37.80 -14.43 34.36
N GLU A 351 38.79 -15.28 34.04
CA GLU A 351 38.54 -16.62 33.51
C GLU A 351 37.58 -17.41 34.39
N GLY A 352 36.58 -18.04 33.77
CA GLY A 352 35.54 -18.82 34.44
C GLY A 352 34.31 -18.03 34.88
N LEU A 353 34.30 -16.70 34.80
CA LEU A 353 33.09 -15.90 35.01
C LEU A 353 32.31 -15.74 33.71
N ARG A 354 30.98 -15.95 33.79
CA ARG A 354 30.05 -15.78 32.67
C ARG A 354 29.47 -14.38 32.65
N LEU A 355 29.17 -13.89 31.45
CA LEU A 355 28.41 -12.65 31.26
C LEU A 355 26.97 -12.79 31.77
N LEU A 356 26.38 -13.98 31.64
CA LEU A 356 25.04 -14.28 32.10
C LEU A 356 25.05 -14.65 33.60
N THR A 357 24.21 -13.98 34.38
CA THR A 357 23.96 -14.31 35.79
C THR A 357 22.59 -14.99 35.96
N PRO A 358 22.35 -15.73 37.06
CA PRO A 358 21.03 -16.33 37.33
C PRO A 358 19.89 -15.30 37.39
N SER A 359 20.17 -14.08 37.87
CA SER A 359 19.19 -12.99 37.88
C SER A 359 18.87 -12.52 36.47
N LEU A 360 19.88 -12.31 35.62
CA LEU A 360 19.68 -11.92 34.22
C LEU A 360 18.92 -13.00 33.43
N LEU A 361 19.19 -14.28 33.68
CA LEU A 361 18.43 -15.38 33.06
C LEU A 361 16.96 -15.39 33.51
N THR A 362 16.70 -15.10 34.79
CA THR A 362 15.34 -14.97 35.33
C THR A 362 14.61 -13.78 34.71
N ASP A 363 15.30 -12.65 34.56
CA ASP A 363 14.75 -11.45 33.91
C ASP A 363 14.44 -11.72 32.43
N TYR A 364 15.35 -12.37 31.71
CA TYR A 364 15.13 -12.81 30.33
C TYR A 364 13.88 -13.70 30.22
N ALA A 365 13.81 -14.76 31.02
CA ALA A 365 12.72 -15.73 30.97
C ALA A 365 11.37 -15.06 31.30
N THR A 366 11.33 -14.20 32.31
CA THR A 366 10.12 -13.47 32.71
C THR A 366 9.65 -12.51 31.62
N ARG A 367 10.58 -11.74 31.04
CA ARG A 367 10.30 -10.77 29.97
C ARG A 367 9.78 -11.45 28.71
N GLU A 368 10.46 -12.48 28.23
CA GLU A 368 10.01 -13.21 27.04
C GLU A 368 8.72 -13.98 27.30
N ALA A 369 8.56 -14.63 28.46
CA ALA A 369 7.33 -15.34 28.79
C ALA A 369 6.12 -14.39 28.82
N THR A 370 6.27 -13.20 29.43
CA THR A 370 5.22 -12.18 29.48
C THR A 370 4.85 -11.69 28.09
N LYS A 371 5.85 -11.43 27.23
CA LYS A 371 5.65 -11.03 25.83
C LYS A 371 4.87 -12.08 25.04
N HIS A 372 5.27 -13.35 25.13
CA HIS A 372 4.55 -14.45 24.47
C HIS A 372 3.14 -14.64 25.04
N ALA A 373 2.99 -14.50 26.36
CA ALA A 373 1.71 -14.61 27.03
C ALA A 373 0.73 -13.52 26.59
N GLN A 374 1.20 -12.28 26.41
CA GLN A 374 0.36 -11.20 25.91
C GLN A 374 -0.19 -11.52 24.52
N ALA A 375 0.67 -11.86 23.55
CA ALA A 375 0.25 -12.20 22.19
C ALA A 375 -0.72 -13.40 22.13
N LEU A 376 -0.48 -14.43 22.94
CA LEU A 376 -1.35 -15.60 23.02
C LEU A 376 -2.69 -15.29 23.71
N THR A 377 -2.67 -14.46 24.75
CA THR A 377 -3.87 -14.04 25.47
C THR A 377 -4.76 -13.18 24.58
N ASP A 378 -4.17 -12.22 23.87
CA ASP A 378 -4.87 -11.37 22.91
C ASP A 378 -5.54 -12.21 21.83
N ALA A 379 -4.81 -13.17 21.25
CA ALA A 379 -5.36 -14.07 20.24
C ALA A 379 -6.47 -14.97 20.80
N LEU A 380 -6.29 -15.51 22.01
CA LEU A 380 -7.28 -16.36 22.68
C LEU A 380 -8.58 -15.59 22.93
N LEU A 381 -8.49 -14.43 23.58
CA LEU A 381 -9.65 -13.63 23.95
C LEU A 381 -10.34 -13.03 22.71
N ARG A 382 -9.58 -12.61 21.69
CA ARG A 382 -10.14 -12.15 20.41
C ARG A 382 -10.91 -13.25 19.68
N GLN A 383 -10.40 -14.48 19.68
CA GLN A 383 -11.08 -15.60 19.04
C GLN A 383 -12.34 -16.03 19.83
N LEU A 384 -12.29 -15.99 21.16
CA LEU A 384 -13.46 -16.30 22.00
C LEU A 384 -14.54 -15.23 21.91
N SER A 385 -14.18 -13.95 21.76
CA SER A 385 -15.15 -12.85 21.67
C SER A 385 -16.01 -12.89 20.40
N SER A 386 -15.55 -13.58 19.36
CA SER A 386 -16.31 -13.77 18.11
C SER A 386 -17.16 -15.04 18.08
N TRP A 387 -17.00 -15.94 19.06
CA TRP A 387 -17.78 -17.18 19.14
C TRP A 387 -19.19 -16.93 19.68
N PRO A 388 -20.22 -17.54 19.07
CA PRO A 388 -21.58 -17.46 19.59
C PRO A 388 -21.70 -18.18 20.95
N PRO A 389 -22.64 -17.75 21.81
CA PRO A 389 -23.02 -18.52 23.00
C PRO A 389 -23.56 -19.90 22.61
N GLU A 390 -23.35 -20.92 23.45
CA GLU A 390 -23.67 -22.34 23.16
C GLU A 390 -25.16 -22.53 22.82
N SER A 391 -25.45 -22.53 21.51
CA SER A 391 -26.83 -22.57 20.97
C SER A 391 -26.97 -23.37 19.67
N GLY A 392 -25.94 -24.13 19.26
CA GLY A 392 -25.98 -24.97 18.05
C GLY A 392 -24.98 -26.14 18.07
N PRO A 393 -24.97 -26.99 17.03
CA PRO A 393 -24.13 -28.19 16.93
C PRO A 393 -22.64 -27.91 16.60
N SER A 394 -22.24 -26.63 16.51
CA SER A 394 -20.87 -26.24 16.18
C SER A 394 -19.93 -26.33 17.38
N ALA A 395 -18.74 -26.88 17.19
CA ALA A 395 -17.67 -26.89 18.20
C ALA A 395 -17.06 -25.50 18.46
N GLU A 396 -17.36 -24.51 17.60
CA GLU A 396 -16.91 -23.11 17.73
C GLU A 396 -17.99 -22.26 18.44
N CYS A 397 -18.25 -22.56 19.71
CA CYS A 397 -19.13 -21.77 20.57
C CYS A 397 -18.58 -21.69 22.00
N ILE A 398 -18.93 -20.66 22.76
CA ILE A 398 -18.44 -20.48 24.14
C ILE A 398 -19.13 -21.50 25.06
N PRO A 399 -18.39 -22.38 25.77
CA PRO A 399 -18.98 -23.27 26.76
C PRO A 399 -19.64 -22.49 27.91
N ARG A 400 -20.84 -22.88 28.35
CA ARG A 400 -21.60 -22.15 29.40
C ARG A 400 -20.84 -21.87 30.69
N HIS A 401 -19.91 -22.75 31.08
CA HIS A 401 -19.12 -22.60 32.30
C HIS A 401 -17.93 -21.64 32.14
N TRP A 402 -17.59 -21.20 30.93
CA TRP A 402 -16.60 -20.15 30.69
C TRP A 402 -17.22 -18.74 30.67
N GLU A 403 -18.54 -18.65 30.43
CA GLU A 403 -19.26 -17.36 30.35
C GLU A 403 -19.07 -16.45 31.58
N PRO A 404 -19.08 -16.95 32.84
CA PRO A 404 -18.84 -16.09 34.00
C PRO A 404 -17.45 -15.47 34.01
N GLU A 405 -16.44 -16.21 33.54
CA GLU A 405 -15.04 -15.73 33.45
C GLU A 405 -14.85 -14.75 32.30
N LEU A 406 -15.63 -14.87 31.21
CA LEU A 406 -15.60 -13.95 30.05
C LEU A 406 -16.58 -12.76 30.18
N GLY A 407 -17.33 -12.70 31.28
CA GLY A 407 -18.32 -11.68 31.58
C GLY A 407 -17.76 -10.27 31.73
N VAL A 408 -18.64 -9.31 32.00
CA VAL A 408 -18.24 -7.93 32.30
C VAL A 408 -17.85 -7.85 33.78
N GLY A 409 -16.63 -7.38 34.07
CA GLY A 409 -16.10 -7.24 35.44
C GLY A 409 -15.25 -8.43 35.93
N SER A 410 -15.04 -9.45 35.11
CA SER A 410 -14.09 -10.54 35.35
C SER A 410 -12.71 -10.23 34.75
N ASP A 411 -11.68 -10.91 35.25
CA ASP A 411 -10.27 -10.68 34.88
C ASP A 411 -9.71 -11.82 34.00
N ALA A 412 -10.45 -12.17 32.94
CA ALA A 412 -10.07 -13.27 32.03
C ALA A 412 -8.68 -13.07 31.40
N GLU A 413 -8.32 -11.82 31.10
CA GLU A 413 -7.02 -11.47 30.54
C GLU A 413 -5.90 -11.78 31.54
N LYS A 414 -5.95 -11.27 32.78
CA LYS A 414 -4.90 -11.60 33.75
C LYS A 414 -4.91 -13.08 34.11
N LEU A 415 -6.07 -13.73 34.15
CA LEU A 415 -6.15 -15.18 34.37
C LEU A 415 -5.42 -15.94 33.25
N CYS A 416 -5.79 -15.71 31.99
CA CYS A 416 -5.19 -16.38 30.83
C CYS A 416 -3.70 -16.02 30.71
N GLY A 417 -3.36 -14.73 30.80
CA GLY A 417 -1.99 -14.23 30.74
C GLY A 417 -1.09 -14.80 31.84
N ARG A 418 -1.60 -14.89 33.07
CA ARG A 418 -0.88 -15.56 34.18
C ARG A 418 -0.68 -17.04 33.91
N GLN A 419 -1.72 -17.76 33.49
CA GLN A 419 -1.62 -19.20 33.22
C GLN A 419 -0.68 -19.52 32.07
N ILE A 420 -0.69 -18.70 31.01
CA ILE A 420 0.24 -18.85 29.88
C ILE A 420 1.67 -18.54 30.34
N THR A 421 1.90 -17.43 31.07
CA THR A 421 3.21 -17.08 31.63
C THR A 421 3.75 -18.18 32.54
N GLU A 422 2.96 -18.66 33.51
CA GLU A 422 3.35 -19.76 34.41
C GLU A 422 3.68 -21.05 33.64
N SER A 423 2.93 -21.36 32.58
CA SER A 423 3.19 -22.52 31.72
C SER A 423 4.53 -22.39 30.99
N ILE A 424 4.83 -21.21 30.42
CA ILE A 424 6.10 -20.94 29.74
C ILE A 424 7.26 -20.99 30.74
N LEU A 425 7.15 -20.30 31.87
CA LEU A 425 8.20 -20.26 32.90
C LEU A 425 8.47 -21.65 33.50
N SER A 426 7.43 -22.46 33.72
CA SER A 426 7.61 -23.83 34.21
C SER A 426 8.45 -24.67 33.25
N ARG A 427 8.25 -24.51 31.94
CA ARG A 427 9.03 -25.18 30.89
C ARG A 427 10.46 -24.64 30.79
N TRP A 428 10.69 -23.38 31.12
CA TRP A 428 11.99 -22.71 31.06
C TRP A 428 12.79 -22.72 32.37
N SER A 429 12.18 -23.17 33.46
CA SER A 429 12.82 -23.27 34.78
C SER A 429 14.08 -24.14 34.75
N GLN A 430 15.11 -23.77 35.51
CA GLN A 430 16.34 -24.55 35.68
C GLN A 430 16.33 -25.34 37.00
N PRO A 431 17.03 -26.48 37.07
CA PRO A 431 17.20 -27.20 38.33
C PRO A 431 17.91 -26.33 39.39
N PRO A 432 17.55 -26.41 40.69
CA PRO A 432 18.16 -25.58 41.74
C PRO A 432 19.68 -25.78 41.88
N ASP A 433 20.17 -26.97 41.54
CA ASP A 433 21.57 -27.38 41.57
C ASP A 433 22.37 -26.89 40.34
N ARG A 434 21.70 -26.40 39.30
CA ARG A 434 22.29 -25.83 38.08
C ARG A 434 21.55 -24.56 37.66
N PRO A 435 21.84 -23.41 38.29
CA PRO A 435 21.09 -22.18 38.06
C PRO A 435 21.32 -21.57 36.67
N LEU A 436 22.39 -21.97 35.97
CA LEU A 436 22.67 -21.58 34.59
C LEU A 436 22.76 -22.82 33.68
N PRO A 437 22.28 -22.72 32.43
CA PRO A 437 22.47 -23.76 31.44
C PRO A 437 23.92 -23.76 30.95
N ASP A 438 24.56 -24.93 30.93
CA ASP A 438 26.00 -25.07 30.64
C ASP A 438 26.28 -25.88 29.36
N ARG A 439 25.27 -26.57 28.82
CA ARG A 439 25.42 -27.39 27.59
C ARG A 439 24.52 -26.86 26.47
N PRO A 440 24.95 -26.99 25.19
CA PRO A 440 24.11 -26.65 24.03
C PRO A 440 22.69 -27.23 24.07
N ALA A 441 22.55 -28.47 24.54
CA ALA A 441 21.25 -29.14 24.67
C ALA A 441 20.33 -28.46 25.71
N ASP A 442 20.88 -27.83 26.76
CA ASP A 442 20.09 -27.15 27.78
C ASP A 442 19.43 -25.88 27.21
N PHE A 443 20.02 -25.26 26.19
CA PHE A 443 19.50 -24.04 25.55
C PHE A 443 18.26 -24.32 24.69
N ALA A 444 18.10 -25.53 24.16
CA ALA A 444 16.93 -25.92 23.37
C ALA A 444 15.60 -25.76 24.14
N ARG A 445 15.67 -25.78 25.48
CA ARG A 445 14.55 -25.51 26.39
C ARG A 445 13.89 -24.15 26.15
N TYR A 446 14.67 -23.13 25.78
CA TYR A 446 14.19 -21.77 25.54
C TYR A 446 13.62 -21.57 24.13
N GLY A 447 13.66 -22.62 23.29
CA GLY A 447 13.03 -22.66 21.98
C GLY A 447 13.62 -21.69 20.95
N GLN A 448 12.85 -21.48 19.88
CA GLN A 448 13.21 -20.59 18.78
C GLN A 448 13.57 -19.15 19.18
N PRO A 449 12.88 -18.49 20.14
CA PRO A 449 13.19 -17.09 20.51
C PRO A 449 14.62 -16.89 20.99
N ALA A 450 15.13 -17.76 21.87
CA ALA A 450 16.52 -17.70 22.34
C ALA A 450 17.51 -17.96 21.20
N TYR A 451 17.20 -18.95 20.36
CA TYR A 451 18.05 -19.31 19.23
C TYR A 451 18.17 -18.17 18.22
N ASP A 452 17.06 -17.49 17.91
CA ASP A 452 17.04 -16.37 16.97
C ASP A 452 17.88 -15.19 17.47
N LEU A 453 17.86 -14.88 18.78
CA LEU A 453 18.72 -13.85 19.36
C LEU A 453 20.20 -14.20 19.23
N ALA A 454 20.58 -15.45 19.54
CA ALA A 454 21.96 -15.93 19.41
C ALA A 454 22.44 -15.98 17.96
N LYS A 455 21.57 -16.41 17.04
CA LYS A 455 21.80 -16.34 15.59
C LYS A 455 22.03 -14.90 15.14
N GLY A 456 21.27 -13.94 15.67
CA GLY A 456 21.49 -12.51 15.46
C GLY A 456 22.88 -12.06 15.90
N CYS A 457 23.35 -12.50 17.07
CA CYS A 457 24.73 -12.24 17.52
C CYS A 457 25.77 -12.82 16.55
N ALA A 458 25.59 -14.07 16.09
CA ALA A 458 26.50 -14.68 15.13
C ALA A 458 26.53 -13.91 13.79
N LEU A 459 25.38 -13.47 13.29
CA LEU A 459 25.29 -12.65 12.07
C LEU A 459 26.00 -11.30 12.23
N ASN A 460 25.95 -10.67 13.40
CA ASN A 460 26.68 -9.42 13.68
C ASN A 460 28.20 -9.61 13.61
N VAL A 461 28.72 -10.75 14.08
CA VAL A 461 30.16 -11.10 13.95
C VAL A 461 30.54 -11.21 12.48
N VAL A 462 29.73 -11.91 11.67
CA VAL A 462 29.99 -12.05 10.23
C VAL A 462 29.86 -10.73 9.49
N GLN A 463 28.91 -9.88 9.88
CA GLN A 463 28.74 -8.54 9.30
C GLN A 463 29.95 -7.64 9.58
N ALA A 464 30.52 -7.71 10.79
CA ALA A 464 31.76 -7.02 11.11
C ALA A 464 32.93 -7.55 10.25
N ALA A 465 32.98 -8.87 10.00
CA ALA A 465 33.99 -9.46 9.12
C ALA A 465 33.84 -9.06 7.65
N TYR A 466 32.61 -8.90 7.14
CA TYR A 466 32.38 -8.43 5.78
C TYR A 466 32.92 -7.03 5.52
N GLN A 467 33.00 -6.16 6.53
CA GLN A 467 33.58 -4.82 6.40
C GLN A 467 35.11 -4.85 6.21
N LEU A 468 35.75 -5.97 6.55
CA LEU A 468 37.20 -6.16 6.54
C LEU A 468 37.65 -7.16 5.47
N ALA A 469 36.72 -7.73 4.69
CA ALA A 469 37.07 -8.59 3.58
C ALA A 469 37.88 -7.81 2.53
N GLU A 470 38.87 -8.44 1.91
CA GLU A 470 39.73 -7.81 0.90
C GLU A 470 39.72 -8.56 -0.43
N SER A 471 39.23 -9.80 -0.44
CA SER A 471 39.21 -10.67 -1.62
C SER A 471 37.89 -11.41 -1.85
N ASP A 472 37.65 -11.86 -3.08
CA ASP A 472 36.49 -12.71 -3.41
C ASP A 472 36.48 -14.03 -2.64
N ALA A 473 37.66 -14.57 -2.30
CA ALA A 473 37.80 -15.77 -1.48
C ALA A 473 37.31 -15.52 -0.03
N ASP A 474 37.59 -14.34 0.52
CA ASP A 474 37.07 -13.93 1.84
C ASP A 474 35.55 -13.85 1.80
N ILE A 475 34.99 -13.19 0.79
CA ILE A 475 33.54 -13.06 0.61
C ILE A 475 32.88 -14.42 0.45
N ALA A 476 33.45 -15.33 -0.35
CA ALA A 476 32.93 -16.67 -0.55
C ALA A 476 32.94 -17.47 0.76
N THR A 477 34.01 -17.36 1.56
CA THR A 477 34.12 -18.03 2.87
C THR A 477 33.10 -17.47 3.86
N LEU A 478 32.98 -16.15 3.96
CA LEU A 478 31.99 -15.48 4.81
C LEU A 478 30.55 -15.75 4.35
N ALA A 479 30.33 -15.97 3.05
CA ALA A 479 29.04 -16.33 2.47
C ALA A 479 28.64 -17.76 2.85
N GLU A 480 29.56 -18.72 2.78
CA GLU A 480 29.34 -20.08 3.28
C GLU A 480 29.16 -20.11 4.81
N LEU A 481 29.87 -19.25 5.55
CA LEU A 481 29.65 -19.05 6.98
C LEU A 481 28.22 -18.55 7.28
N THR A 482 27.79 -17.49 6.59
CA THR A 482 26.42 -16.92 6.72
C THR A 482 25.36 -17.98 6.40
N LYS A 483 25.57 -18.74 5.33
CA LYS A 483 24.70 -19.85 4.93
C LYS A 483 24.67 -20.94 6.00
N GLY A 484 25.81 -21.31 6.57
CA GLY A 484 25.91 -22.24 7.69
C GLY A 484 25.09 -21.80 8.90
N ILE A 485 25.17 -20.51 9.28
CA ILE A 485 24.38 -19.92 10.38
C ILE A 485 22.88 -20.07 10.11
N HIS A 486 22.44 -19.77 8.88
CA HIS A 486 21.04 -19.93 8.50
C HIS A 486 20.58 -21.40 8.38
N GLN A 487 21.49 -22.34 8.08
CA GLN A 487 21.19 -23.77 7.96
C GLN A 487 21.22 -24.50 9.31
N ALA A 488 21.91 -23.96 10.31
CA ALA A 488 22.02 -24.55 11.64
C ALA A 488 20.64 -24.77 12.31
N CYS A 489 19.68 -23.86 12.09
CA CYS A 489 18.27 -24.09 12.38
C CYS A 489 17.40 -23.54 11.24
N PRO A 490 16.55 -24.37 10.61
CA PRO A 490 15.60 -23.87 9.62
C PRO A 490 14.64 -22.85 10.26
N PRO A 491 14.15 -21.86 9.49
CA PRO A 491 13.17 -20.92 10.01
C PRO A 491 11.89 -21.66 10.41
N PRO A 492 11.25 -21.28 11.52
CA PRO A 492 10.01 -21.92 11.97
C PRO A 492 8.89 -21.67 10.97
N ALA A 493 7.89 -22.57 10.96
CA ALA A 493 6.62 -22.24 10.32
C ALA A 493 6.00 -21.04 11.03
N ALA A 494 5.38 -20.12 10.28
CA ALA A 494 4.66 -19.03 10.90
C ALA A 494 3.49 -19.61 11.71
N VAL A 495 3.45 -19.28 13.01
CA VAL A 495 2.35 -19.70 13.88
C VAL A 495 1.13 -18.84 13.56
N ASP A 496 0.06 -19.49 13.08
CA ASP A 496 -1.26 -18.88 13.02
C ASP A 496 -1.91 -19.00 14.41
N PHE A 497 -1.86 -17.90 15.17
CA PHE A 497 -2.44 -17.84 16.50
C PHE A 497 -3.95 -18.15 16.50
N GLY A 498 -4.67 -17.73 15.46
CA GLY A 498 -6.10 -18.00 15.34
C GLY A 498 -6.37 -19.49 15.12
N ALA A 499 -5.63 -20.13 14.20
CA ALA A 499 -5.74 -21.57 13.97
C ALA A 499 -5.29 -22.39 15.19
N LEU A 500 -4.23 -21.98 15.86
CA LEU A 500 -3.77 -22.57 17.13
C LEU A 500 -4.89 -22.55 18.18
N VAL A 501 -5.46 -21.37 18.44
CA VAL A 501 -6.53 -21.21 19.43
C VAL A 501 -7.77 -22.02 19.03
N ARG A 502 -8.21 -21.95 17.77
CA ARG A 502 -9.38 -22.72 17.30
C ARG A 502 -9.17 -24.23 17.46
N THR A 503 -7.99 -24.73 17.07
CA THR A 503 -7.66 -26.16 17.17
C THR A 503 -7.69 -26.63 18.62
N VAL A 504 -7.07 -25.89 19.53
CA VAL A 504 -7.02 -26.24 20.96
C VAL A 504 -8.40 -26.10 21.61
N CYS A 505 -9.09 -24.98 21.40
CA CYS A 505 -10.34 -24.66 22.11
C CYS A 505 -11.56 -25.39 21.55
N SER A 506 -11.51 -25.94 20.32
CA SER A 506 -12.59 -26.77 19.77
C SER A 506 -12.51 -28.23 20.22
N GLY A 507 -11.40 -28.65 20.84
CA GLY A 507 -11.21 -30.02 21.33
C GLY A 507 -12.16 -30.37 22.48
N GLU A 508 -12.87 -31.49 22.38
CA GLU A 508 -13.92 -31.88 23.34
C GLU A 508 -13.40 -31.96 24.79
N ALA A 509 -12.18 -32.48 25.01
CA ALA A 509 -11.57 -32.55 26.33
C ALA A 509 -11.27 -31.17 26.92
N VAL A 510 -10.83 -30.22 26.09
CA VAL A 510 -10.53 -28.84 26.50
C VAL A 510 -11.82 -28.10 26.85
N ARG A 511 -12.85 -28.29 26.04
CA ARG A 511 -14.18 -27.69 26.23
C ARG A 511 -14.87 -28.17 27.51
N ARG A 512 -14.53 -29.33 28.08
CA ARG A 512 -15.04 -29.80 29.38
C ARG A 512 -14.25 -29.24 30.58
N GLY A 513 -13.08 -28.64 30.34
CA GLY A 513 -12.22 -28.06 31.37
C GLY A 513 -12.46 -26.55 31.58
N SER A 514 -11.62 -25.90 32.39
CA SER A 514 -11.70 -24.45 32.61
C SER A 514 -11.00 -23.64 31.51
N LEU A 515 -11.37 -22.35 31.36
CA LEU A 515 -10.65 -21.39 30.50
C LEU A 515 -9.16 -21.31 30.87
N ALA A 516 -8.85 -21.34 32.18
CA ALA A 516 -7.48 -21.42 32.69
C ALA A 516 -6.72 -22.65 32.14
N SER A 517 -7.40 -23.79 32.01
CA SER A 517 -6.82 -25.02 31.45
C SER A 517 -6.63 -24.93 29.94
N ALA A 518 -7.58 -24.30 29.23
CA ALA A 518 -7.44 -24.01 27.80
C ALA A 518 -6.22 -23.10 27.54
N ALA A 519 -6.05 -22.03 28.33
CA ALA A 519 -4.91 -21.13 28.23
C ALA A 519 -3.56 -21.86 28.41
N ARG A 520 -3.46 -22.78 29.39
CA ARG A 520 -2.26 -23.63 29.57
C ARG A 520 -1.99 -24.54 28.37
N LEU A 521 -3.03 -25.10 27.75
CA LEU A 521 -2.89 -25.97 26.58
C LEU A 521 -2.51 -25.19 25.32
N VAL A 522 -3.05 -23.98 25.15
CA VAL A 522 -2.63 -23.06 24.08
C VAL A 522 -1.14 -22.74 24.22
N ALA A 523 -0.66 -22.44 25.43
CA ALA A 523 0.75 -22.22 25.70
C ALA A 523 1.61 -23.46 25.40
N ALA A 524 1.13 -24.65 25.78
CA ALA A 524 1.84 -25.90 25.56
C ALA A 524 1.99 -26.23 24.07
N ASP A 525 0.92 -26.10 23.28
CA ASP A 525 0.98 -26.34 21.83
C ASP A 525 1.80 -25.27 21.12
N TYR A 526 1.71 -24.00 21.55
CA TYR A 526 2.58 -22.93 21.07
C TYR A 526 4.07 -23.24 21.26
N LEU A 527 4.48 -23.64 22.47
CA LEU A 527 5.87 -24.01 22.76
C LEU A 527 6.32 -25.24 21.97
N GLN A 528 5.40 -26.17 21.69
CA GLN A 528 5.70 -27.33 20.85
C GLN A 528 5.99 -26.92 19.40
N GLN A 529 5.28 -25.93 18.86
CA GLN A 529 5.54 -25.36 17.53
C GLN A 529 6.84 -24.54 17.48
N LEU A 530 7.29 -23.98 18.61
CA LEU A 530 8.56 -23.25 18.73
C LEU A 530 9.76 -24.11 19.16
N LYS A 531 9.58 -25.43 19.28
CA LYS A 531 10.64 -26.33 19.72
C LYS A 531 11.77 -26.37 18.69
N VAL A 532 13.00 -26.21 19.17
CA VAL A 532 14.23 -26.45 18.39
C VAL A 532 14.83 -27.82 18.72
N GLN A 533 15.60 -28.39 17.81
CA GLN A 533 16.29 -29.67 18.04
C GLN A 533 17.50 -29.46 18.98
N ASP A 534 17.88 -30.47 19.75
CA ASP A 534 18.90 -30.33 20.80
C ASP A 534 20.31 -30.02 20.23
N ASP A 535 20.57 -30.36 18.97
CA ASP A 535 21.85 -30.21 18.29
C ASP A 535 22.01 -28.86 17.54
N VAL A 536 20.96 -28.04 17.42
CA VAL A 536 21.03 -26.78 16.63
C VAL A 536 22.04 -25.78 17.21
N TRP A 537 22.19 -25.75 18.53
CA TRP A 537 23.10 -24.86 19.23
C TRP A 537 24.56 -25.26 19.01
N GLU A 538 24.83 -26.57 19.02
CA GLU A 538 26.14 -27.11 18.69
C GLU A 538 26.49 -26.88 17.21
N ARG A 539 25.51 -27.03 16.31
CA ARG A 539 25.67 -26.64 14.90
C ARG A 539 26.02 -25.16 14.74
N LEU A 540 25.31 -24.26 15.44
CA LEU A 540 25.58 -22.81 15.39
C LEU A 540 26.99 -22.47 15.89
N GLY A 541 27.40 -23.03 17.04
CA GLY A 541 28.76 -22.87 17.56
C GLY A 541 29.82 -23.46 16.62
N GLY A 542 29.53 -24.62 16.03
CA GLY A 542 30.42 -25.31 15.09
C GLY A 542 30.66 -24.53 13.81
N VAL A 543 29.66 -23.80 13.33
CA VAL A 543 29.78 -22.92 12.17
C VAL A 543 30.81 -21.80 12.42
N LEU A 544 30.79 -21.17 13.60
CA LEU A 544 31.80 -20.16 13.97
C LEU A 544 33.18 -20.79 14.23
N ALA A 545 33.24 -21.91 14.96
CA ALA A 545 34.49 -22.61 15.28
C ALA A 545 35.27 -22.99 14.01
N ASN A 546 34.56 -23.59 13.04
CA ASN A 546 35.16 -24.03 11.77
C ASN A 546 35.73 -22.88 10.92
N ASN A 547 35.30 -21.64 11.17
CA ASN A 547 35.70 -20.45 10.41
C ASN A 547 36.49 -19.45 11.27
N TYR A 548 36.85 -19.79 12.50
CA TYR A 548 37.50 -18.89 13.44
C TYR A 548 38.83 -18.36 12.89
N GLN A 549 39.63 -19.20 12.23
CA GLN A 549 40.90 -18.79 11.61
C GLN A 549 40.71 -17.69 10.56
N THR A 550 39.67 -17.79 9.74
CA THR A 550 39.34 -16.77 8.74
C THR A 550 38.96 -15.46 9.41
N LEU A 551 38.10 -15.52 10.44
CA LEU A 551 37.68 -14.34 11.20
C LEU A 551 38.86 -13.68 11.91
N ALA A 552 39.75 -14.46 12.52
CA ALA A 552 40.94 -13.96 13.21
C ALA A 552 41.94 -13.31 12.25
N ARG A 553 42.13 -13.87 11.05
CA ARG A 553 42.97 -13.25 10.01
C ARG A 553 42.42 -11.89 9.58
N LEU A 554 41.11 -11.79 9.34
CA LEU A 554 40.47 -10.52 8.96
C LEU A 554 40.53 -9.49 10.09
N ALA A 555 40.43 -9.94 11.35
CA ALA A 555 40.57 -9.04 12.50
C ALA A 555 42.01 -8.53 12.68
N ALA A 556 43.02 -9.31 12.30
CA ALA A 556 44.43 -8.95 12.46
C ALA A 556 44.87 -7.80 11.53
N THR A 557 44.19 -7.60 10.39
CA THR A 557 44.45 -6.48 9.48
C THR A 557 43.71 -5.21 9.89
N ALA A 558 42.79 -5.30 10.85
CA ALA A 558 41.97 -4.19 11.31
C ALA A 558 42.60 -3.44 12.50
N ALA A 559 42.09 -2.24 12.77
CA ALA A 559 42.44 -1.53 14.00
C ALA A 559 42.01 -2.35 15.24
N PRO A 560 42.75 -2.28 16.37
CA PRO A 560 42.42 -3.01 17.60
C PRO A 560 41.01 -2.70 18.15
N ALA A 561 40.49 -1.51 17.87
CA ALA A 561 39.14 -1.08 18.27
C ALA A 561 38.04 -1.49 17.26
N SER A 562 38.34 -2.37 16.29
CA SER A 562 37.36 -2.81 15.29
C SER A 562 36.31 -3.73 15.91
N PRO A 563 35.04 -3.69 15.46
CA PRO A 563 33.99 -4.52 16.04
C PRO A 563 34.28 -6.03 15.98
N LEU A 564 34.94 -6.50 14.92
CA LEU A 564 35.31 -7.91 14.79
C LEU A 564 36.31 -8.32 15.87
N HIS A 565 37.31 -7.49 16.16
CA HIS A 565 38.31 -7.77 17.20
C HIS A 565 37.64 -7.93 18.56
N THR A 566 36.78 -6.99 18.96
CA THR A 566 36.02 -7.05 20.21
C THR A 566 35.18 -8.32 20.35
N TYR A 567 34.49 -8.73 19.27
CA TYR A 567 33.71 -9.97 19.30
C TYR A 567 34.60 -11.21 19.44
N LEU A 568 35.74 -11.26 18.76
CA LEU A 568 36.67 -12.39 18.85
C LEU A 568 37.35 -12.46 20.22
N ASP A 569 37.68 -11.32 20.83
CA ASP A 569 38.21 -11.27 22.20
C ASP A 569 37.20 -11.86 23.20
N TYR A 570 35.92 -11.48 23.06
CA TYR A 570 34.86 -12.06 23.88
C TYR A 570 34.69 -13.56 23.62
N LEU A 571 34.61 -13.98 22.35
CA LEU A 571 34.42 -15.38 21.98
C LEU A 571 35.63 -16.25 22.41
N GLY A 572 36.82 -15.66 22.51
CA GLY A 572 38.06 -16.30 22.94
C GLY A 572 38.69 -17.15 21.83
N SER A 573 39.91 -17.64 22.08
CA SER A 573 40.73 -18.36 21.09
C SER A 573 40.15 -19.71 20.67
N ASN A 574 40.14 -20.00 19.36
CA ASN A 574 39.75 -21.25 18.66
C ASN A 574 38.82 -22.18 19.47
N GLY A 575 37.74 -21.61 20.01
CA GLY A 575 36.88 -22.27 20.99
C GLY A 575 36.18 -23.49 20.41
N ASP A 576 35.99 -24.51 21.23
CA ASP A 576 35.18 -25.66 20.89
C ASP A 576 33.71 -25.24 20.62
N PRO A 577 32.99 -25.91 19.71
CA PRO A 577 31.61 -25.57 19.36
C PRO A 577 30.67 -25.35 20.56
N PRO A 578 30.73 -26.16 21.64
CA PRO A 578 29.91 -25.94 22.83
C PRO A 578 30.19 -24.60 23.53
N THR A 579 31.46 -24.22 23.71
CA THR A 579 31.82 -22.95 24.36
C THR A 579 31.35 -21.75 23.57
N LEU A 580 31.48 -21.77 22.24
CA LEU A 580 30.98 -20.69 21.39
C LEU A 580 29.44 -20.58 21.48
N ALA A 581 28.73 -21.71 21.53
CA ALA A 581 27.29 -21.71 21.73
C ALA A 581 26.88 -21.09 23.07
N VAL A 582 27.60 -21.41 24.16
CA VAL A 582 27.39 -20.80 25.49
C VAL A 582 27.59 -19.30 25.44
N LYS A 583 28.68 -18.81 24.83
CA LYS A 583 28.96 -17.37 24.74
C LYS A 583 27.94 -16.63 23.88
N LEU A 584 27.49 -17.22 22.78
CA LEU A 584 26.41 -16.64 21.98
C LEU A 584 25.08 -16.55 22.77
N PHE A 585 24.74 -17.60 23.52
CA PHE A 585 23.56 -17.61 24.39
C PHE A 585 23.67 -16.55 25.49
N ASP A 586 24.82 -16.44 26.17
CA ASP A 586 25.06 -15.47 27.25
C ASP A 586 24.92 -14.03 26.74
N LEU A 587 25.56 -13.71 25.62
CA LEU A 587 25.48 -12.38 25.03
C LEU A 587 24.04 -12.02 24.62
N ALA A 588 23.35 -12.96 23.97
CA ALA A 588 21.97 -12.77 23.51
C ALA A 588 20.99 -12.59 24.67
N THR A 589 21.06 -13.44 25.68
CA THR A 589 20.13 -13.42 26.83
C THR A 589 20.41 -12.25 27.76
N THR A 590 21.67 -11.90 28.02
CA THR A 590 22.02 -10.72 28.82
C THR A 590 21.54 -9.44 28.16
N GLN A 591 21.78 -9.26 26.87
CA GLN A 591 21.29 -8.07 26.14
C GLN A 591 19.75 -8.00 26.18
N ARG A 592 19.06 -9.13 26.01
CA ARG A 592 17.60 -9.17 26.04
C ARG A 592 17.01 -8.96 27.44
N ALA A 593 17.71 -9.38 28.50
CA ALA A 593 17.32 -9.12 29.88
C ALA A 593 17.40 -7.63 30.25
N MET A 594 18.40 -6.92 29.72
CA MET A 594 18.66 -5.51 30.02
C MET A 594 17.75 -4.53 29.24
N LEU A 595 17.13 -4.97 28.15
CA LEU A 595 16.29 -4.13 27.30
C LEU A 595 14.80 -4.49 27.41
N PRO A 596 13.88 -3.58 27.03
CA PRO A 596 12.46 -3.89 26.94
C PRO A 596 12.20 -5.06 25.99
N ALA A 597 11.22 -5.90 26.35
CA ALA A 597 10.83 -7.08 25.58
C ALA A 597 10.01 -6.75 24.30
N GLU A 598 10.19 -5.58 23.70
CA GLU A 598 9.41 -5.18 22.53
C GLU A 598 9.65 -6.14 21.35
N ALA A 599 8.63 -6.23 20.49
CA ALA A 599 8.57 -7.07 19.31
C ALA A 599 9.45 -6.51 18.18
N ASP A 600 10.73 -6.30 18.43
CA ASP A 600 11.66 -5.88 17.38
C ASP A 600 12.62 -7.01 17.03
N ILE A 601 12.69 -7.23 15.74
CA ILE A 601 13.65 -8.04 15.01
C ILE A 601 15.01 -7.37 15.09
N ASP A 602 16.06 -8.08 15.50
CA ASP A 602 17.44 -7.58 15.50
C ASP A 602 18.07 -7.63 14.08
N GLN A 603 17.52 -6.89 13.12
CA GLN A 603 18.13 -6.66 11.81
C GLN A 603 17.91 -5.22 11.35
N SER A 604 18.98 -4.56 10.93
CA SER A 604 18.88 -3.24 10.28
C SER A 604 18.32 -3.37 8.86
N VAL A 605 17.48 -2.41 8.50
CA VAL A 605 16.86 -2.30 7.17
C VAL A 605 16.99 -0.85 6.72
N GLU A 606 17.48 -0.63 5.51
CA GLU A 606 17.59 0.73 4.96
C GLU A 606 16.23 1.17 4.41
N LEU A 607 15.76 2.34 4.82
CA LEU A 607 14.48 2.89 4.36
C LEU A 607 14.74 3.81 3.17
N VAL A 608 14.10 3.53 2.04
CA VAL A 608 14.15 4.39 0.85
C VAL A 608 12.73 4.75 0.45
N GLN A 609 12.43 6.04 0.50
CA GLN A 609 11.17 6.56 0.01
C GLN A 609 11.23 6.78 -1.50
N VAL A 610 10.31 6.16 -2.24
CA VAL A 610 10.14 6.33 -3.68
C VAL A 610 8.93 7.21 -3.91
N SER A 611 9.14 8.42 -4.42
CA SER A 611 8.08 9.37 -4.73
C SER A 611 8.32 10.14 -6.03
N ALA A 612 7.27 10.81 -6.51
CA ALA A 612 7.36 11.68 -7.69
C ALA A 612 7.97 13.06 -7.39
N ASP A 613 8.27 13.37 -6.12
CA ASP A 613 9.03 14.56 -5.70
C ASP A 613 10.54 14.39 -5.95
N THR A 614 10.89 13.90 -7.13
CA THR A 614 12.28 13.64 -7.54
C THR A 614 12.64 14.45 -8.77
N ARG A 615 13.92 14.76 -8.93
CA ARG A 615 14.41 15.54 -10.07
C ARG A 615 14.76 14.59 -11.23
N SER A 616 14.31 14.93 -12.43
CA SER A 616 14.75 14.30 -13.67
C SER A 616 15.60 15.27 -14.46
N LEU A 617 16.74 14.82 -15.00
CA LEU A 617 17.56 15.67 -15.88
C LEU A 617 16.89 15.90 -17.24
N LEU A 618 15.95 15.04 -17.64
CA LEU A 618 15.19 15.17 -18.90
C LEU A 618 14.05 16.18 -18.80
N ALA A 619 13.62 16.54 -17.58
CA ALA A 619 12.51 17.45 -17.32
C ALA A 619 12.75 18.22 -16.00
N PRO A 620 13.74 19.14 -15.99
CA PRO A 620 14.20 19.81 -14.77
C PRO A 620 13.16 20.76 -14.14
N ASP A 621 12.18 21.21 -14.92
CA ASP A 621 11.12 22.12 -14.44
C ASP A 621 10.03 21.38 -13.65
N TRP A 622 9.99 20.05 -13.76
CA TRP A 622 9.01 19.19 -13.09
C TRP A 622 9.66 18.55 -11.86
N GLN A 623 9.57 19.22 -10.71
CA GLN A 623 10.26 18.81 -9.48
C GLN A 623 9.36 18.13 -8.46
N THR A 624 8.07 18.44 -8.47
CA THR A 624 7.11 17.93 -7.48
C THR A 624 6.08 16.99 -8.09
N ALA A 625 5.53 16.13 -7.25
CA ALA A 625 4.43 15.24 -7.61
C ALA A 625 3.20 16.00 -8.09
N GLN A 626 2.89 17.16 -7.50
CA GLN A 626 1.75 18.00 -7.88
C GLN A 626 1.92 18.62 -9.26
N GLN A 627 3.15 18.89 -9.68
CA GLN A 627 3.43 19.31 -11.04
C GLN A 627 3.27 18.11 -11.97
N LYS A 628 3.91 16.97 -11.69
CA LYS A 628 3.97 15.83 -12.62
C LYS A 628 2.67 15.05 -12.76
N LEU A 629 1.95 14.82 -11.66
CA LEU A 629 0.89 13.83 -11.56
C LEU A 629 -0.49 14.49 -11.56
N THR A 630 -1.22 14.28 -12.65
CA THR A 630 -2.61 14.73 -12.80
C THR A 630 -3.55 14.06 -11.80
N GLY A 631 -3.21 12.83 -11.40
CA GLY A 631 -4.00 12.03 -10.50
C GLY A 631 -4.11 12.58 -9.09
N MET A 632 -3.22 13.50 -8.67
CA MET A 632 -3.25 14.12 -7.33
C MET A 632 -4.49 14.99 -7.07
N GLN A 633 -5.25 15.32 -8.11
CA GLN A 633 -6.44 16.15 -8.02
C GLN A 633 -7.63 15.41 -7.39
N PHE A 634 -8.52 16.17 -6.75
CA PHE A 634 -9.77 15.68 -6.17
C PHE A 634 -9.56 14.44 -5.28
N HIS A 635 -8.72 14.56 -4.25
CA HIS A 635 -8.39 13.45 -3.33
C HIS A 635 -7.92 12.17 -4.04
N HIS A 636 -6.99 12.32 -4.98
CA HIS A 636 -6.46 11.24 -5.83
C HIS A 636 -7.42 10.65 -6.89
N PHE A 637 -8.69 11.08 -6.94
CA PHE A 637 -9.65 10.57 -7.93
C PHE A 637 -9.42 11.13 -9.35
N GLY A 638 -8.58 12.16 -9.50
CA GLY A 638 -8.08 12.58 -10.81
C GLY A 638 -7.48 11.42 -11.60
N ALA A 639 -6.90 10.44 -10.92
CA ALA A 639 -6.31 9.25 -11.52
C ALA A 639 -7.33 8.40 -12.29
N PHE A 640 -8.63 8.60 -12.10
CA PHE A 640 -9.67 7.86 -12.84
C PHE A 640 -10.30 8.67 -13.97
N TYR A 641 -10.03 9.97 -14.09
CA TYR A 641 -10.79 10.85 -14.98
C TYR A 641 -10.46 10.63 -16.47
N LYS A 642 -9.33 11.14 -16.98
CA LYS A 642 -8.95 11.00 -18.40
C LYS A 642 -8.00 9.85 -18.67
N ARG A 643 -8.07 9.30 -19.90
CA ARG A 643 -7.09 8.32 -20.37
C ARG A 643 -5.69 8.92 -20.46
N SER A 644 -5.56 10.15 -20.97
CA SER A 644 -4.28 10.85 -21.06
C SER A 644 -3.65 11.14 -19.71
N TRP A 645 -4.46 11.46 -18.69
CA TRP A 645 -4.02 11.65 -17.30
C TRP A 645 -3.42 10.37 -16.72
N ARG A 646 -4.12 9.23 -16.90
CA ARG A 646 -3.62 7.92 -16.48
C ARG A 646 -2.32 7.53 -17.20
N ALA A 647 -2.23 7.80 -18.50
CA ALA A 647 -1.02 7.54 -19.27
C ALA A 647 0.15 8.42 -18.81
N ASN A 648 -0.10 9.69 -18.51
CA ASN A 648 0.89 10.62 -17.96
C ASN A 648 1.42 10.13 -16.60
N ASP A 649 0.52 9.77 -15.68
CA ASP A 649 0.89 9.32 -14.34
C ASP A 649 1.60 7.94 -14.36
N TRP A 650 1.23 7.07 -15.32
CA TRP A 650 1.93 5.82 -15.59
C TRP A 650 3.36 6.07 -16.06
N MET A 651 3.55 6.95 -17.06
CA MET A 651 4.84 7.33 -17.59
C MET A 651 5.74 7.91 -16.50
N TRP A 652 5.27 8.91 -15.75
CA TRP A 652 6.03 9.48 -14.62
C TRP A 652 6.37 8.46 -13.55
N GLY A 653 5.43 7.56 -13.22
CA GLY A 653 5.69 6.46 -12.31
C GLY A 653 6.84 5.54 -12.77
N ARG A 654 7.00 5.32 -14.08
CA ARG A 654 8.14 4.57 -14.63
C ARG A 654 9.42 5.40 -14.63
N LEU A 655 9.36 6.67 -15.03
CA LEU A 655 10.52 7.58 -15.06
C LEU A 655 11.16 7.76 -13.67
N ASP A 656 10.33 8.05 -12.67
CA ASP A 656 10.77 8.25 -11.29
C ASP A 656 11.17 6.91 -10.65
N GLY A 657 10.42 5.83 -10.95
CA GLY A 657 10.74 4.48 -10.52
C GLY A 657 12.13 4.02 -10.99
N ALA A 658 12.44 4.21 -12.27
CA ALA A 658 13.76 3.88 -12.82
C ALA A 658 14.88 4.71 -12.17
N GLY A 659 14.67 6.01 -11.94
CA GLY A 659 15.62 6.87 -11.25
C GLY A 659 15.95 6.38 -9.84
N TRP A 660 14.94 6.06 -9.04
CA TRP A 660 15.12 5.53 -7.69
C TRP A 660 15.78 4.15 -7.66
N LEU A 661 15.43 3.26 -8.61
CA LEU A 661 16.05 1.94 -8.69
C LEU A 661 17.53 2.02 -9.06
N VAL A 662 17.91 2.88 -10.02
CA VAL A 662 19.33 3.09 -10.38
C VAL A 662 20.09 3.69 -9.19
N HIS A 663 19.51 4.67 -8.50
CA HIS A 663 20.10 5.24 -7.28
C HIS A 663 20.31 4.20 -6.19
N LEU A 664 19.34 3.31 -5.98
CA LEU A 664 19.44 2.22 -5.02
C LEU A 664 20.54 1.21 -5.39
N LEU A 665 20.70 0.88 -6.67
CA LEU A 665 21.71 -0.08 -7.13
C LEU A 665 23.14 0.47 -6.96
N LEU A 666 23.36 1.77 -7.13
CA LEU A 666 24.65 2.43 -6.96
C LEU A 666 25.02 2.67 -5.47
N ASP A 667 25.03 1.60 -4.68
CA ASP A 667 25.44 1.63 -3.28
C ASP A 667 26.94 1.96 -3.13
N PRO A 668 27.33 3.04 -2.42
CA PRO A 668 28.73 3.44 -2.28
C PRO A 668 29.65 2.33 -1.72
N ARG A 669 29.15 1.48 -0.81
CA ARG A 669 29.91 0.33 -0.29
C ARG A 669 30.25 -0.65 -1.40
N ARG A 670 29.26 -0.97 -2.24
CA ARG A 670 29.45 -1.89 -3.37
C ARG A 670 30.33 -1.28 -4.47
N LEU A 671 30.18 0.01 -4.74
CA LEU A 671 31.04 0.71 -5.71
C LEU A 671 32.51 0.66 -5.29
N ARG A 672 32.81 0.93 -4.01
CA ARG A 672 34.16 0.83 -3.46
C ARG A 672 34.73 -0.58 -3.61
N TRP A 673 33.94 -1.60 -3.27
CA TRP A 673 34.35 -3.00 -3.43
C TRP A 673 34.78 -3.32 -4.87
N ILE A 674 33.89 -3.03 -5.82
CA ILE A 674 34.12 -3.32 -7.25
C ILE A 674 35.35 -2.57 -7.77
N ALA A 675 35.51 -1.29 -7.38
CA ALA A 675 36.69 -0.50 -7.71
C ALA A 675 37.99 -1.10 -7.12
N GLN A 676 37.99 -1.50 -5.85
CA GLN A 676 39.19 -2.04 -5.17
C GLN A 676 39.63 -3.38 -5.74
N THR A 677 38.70 -4.29 -6.05
CA THR A 677 39.02 -5.57 -6.72
C THR A 677 39.72 -5.35 -8.07
N ARG A 678 39.54 -4.19 -8.70
CA ARG A 678 40.23 -3.79 -9.93
C ARG A 678 41.58 -3.12 -9.70
N ALA A 679 41.74 -2.32 -8.64
CA ALA A 679 42.99 -1.60 -8.36
C ALA A 679 44.20 -2.56 -8.24
N VAL A 680 43.96 -3.80 -7.84
CA VAL A 680 44.95 -4.88 -7.79
C VAL A 680 45.42 -5.32 -9.21
N ALA A 681 44.64 -5.06 -10.26
CA ALA A 681 44.87 -5.54 -11.62
C ALA A 681 45.43 -4.49 -12.61
N ASN A 682 45.21 -3.18 -12.41
CA ASN A 682 45.69 -2.12 -13.34
C ASN A 682 46.00 -0.82 -12.59
N GLY A 683 47.25 -0.31 -12.69
CA GLY A 683 47.72 0.86 -11.93
C GLY A 683 47.78 2.20 -12.67
N ALA A 684 47.18 2.34 -13.86
CA ALA A 684 47.35 3.53 -14.71
C ALA A 684 46.17 4.53 -14.72
N GLU A 685 44.99 4.15 -14.23
CA GLU A 685 43.75 4.94 -14.29
C GLU A 685 43.10 5.03 -12.89
N SER A 686 42.52 6.19 -12.53
CA SER A 686 41.75 6.36 -11.28
C SER A 686 40.51 5.45 -11.27
N ASN A 687 40.17 4.92 -10.10
CA ASN A 687 38.98 4.09 -9.90
C ASN A 687 37.69 4.87 -10.21
N ALA A 688 37.65 6.15 -9.85
CA ALA A 688 36.52 7.02 -10.16
C ALA A 688 36.30 7.18 -11.67
N GLN A 689 37.38 7.43 -12.43
CA GLN A 689 37.31 7.59 -13.88
C GLN A 689 36.89 6.28 -14.57
N TRP A 690 37.47 5.16 -14.15
CA TRP A 690 37.09 3.85 -14.66
C TRP A 690 35.62 3.53 -14.49
N LEU A 691 35.11 3.71 -13.26
CA LEU A 691 33.72 3.39 -12.96
C LEU A 691 32.81 4.25 -13.82
N LEU A 692 33.12 5.55 -13.95
CA LEU A 692 32.36 6.46 -14.79
C LEU A 692 32.32 5.99 -16.25
N ASP A 693 33.44 5.50 -16.79
CA ASP A 693 33.51 4.98 -18.16
C ASP A 693 32.76 3.65 -18.35
N GLN A 694 32.73 2.77 -17.34
CA GLN A 694 31.88 1.56 -17.36
C GLN A 694 30.40 1.93 -17.36
N LEU A 695 29.99 2.84 -16.48
CA LEU A 695 28.61 3.30 -16.41
C LEU A 695 28.19 4.02 -17.71
N LYS A 696 29.10 4.76 -18.34
CA LYS A 696 28.91 5.36 -19.66
C LYS A 696 28.69 4.32 -20.74
N ALA A 697 29.50 3.25 -20.75
CA ALA A 697 29.38 2.16 -21.71
C ALA A 697 28.01 1.45 -21.59
N ILE A 698 27.58 1.14 -20.37
CA ILE A 698 26.27 0.53 -20.10
C ILE A 698 25.13 1.44 -20.53
N GLY A 699 25.15 2.70 -20.07
CA GLY A 699 24.07 3.64 -20.38
C GLY A 699 24.02 4.04 -21.86
N THR A 700 25.09 3.81 -22.63
CA THR A 700 25.30 4.38 -23.98
C THR A 700 25.06 5.90 -24.00
N LEU A 701 25.41 6.58 -22.90
CA LEU A 701 25.19 8.01 -22.71
C LEU A 701 26.43 8.79 -23.11
N GLU A 702 26.23 9.98 -23.67
CA GLU A 702 27.31 10.96 -23.76
C GLU A 702 27.63 11.51 -22.36
N LEU A 703 28.92 11.72 -22.10
CA LEU A 703 29.31 12.46 -20.90
C LEU A 703 28.82 13.90 -21.04
N PRO A 704 28.52 14.59 -19.92
CA PRO A 704 28.19 16.00 -19.96
C PRO A 704 29.24 16.77 -20.77
N SER A 705 28.79 17.58 -21.73
CA SER A 705 29.66 18.38 -22.61
C SER A 705 30.37 19.52 -21.88
N SER A 706 29.88 19.90 -20.69
CA SER A 706 30.57 20.82 -19.78
C SER A 706 31.61 20.07 -18.95
N ASP A 707 32.85 20.53 -18.99
CA ASP A 707 33.94 20.04 -18.14
C ASP A 707 33.58 20.13 -16.65
N GLU A 708 32.86 21.17 -16.24
CA GLU A 708 32.40 21.34 -14.86
C GLU A 708 31.43 20.24 -14.44
N ALA A 709 30.49 19.86 -15.32
CA ALA A 709 29.53 18.80 -15.05
C ALA A 709 30.20 17.42 -14.98
N ARG A 710 31.21 17.18 -15.83
CA ARG A 710 32.03 15.97 -15.75
C ARG A 710 32.85 15.93 -14.45
N GLN A 711 33.47 17.04 -14.06
CA GLN A 711 34.21 17.14 -12.80
C GLN A 711 33.31 16.97 -11.57
N MET A 712 32.04 17.39 -11.64
CA MET A 712 31.08 17.14 -10.56
C MET A 712 30.75 15.65 -10.37
N LEU A 713 30.72 14.85 -11.44
CA LEU A 713 30.54 13.40 -11.37
C LEU A 713 31.79 12.73 -10.79
N LEU A 714 32.98 13.08 -11.31
CA LEU A 714 34.25 12.55 -10.80
C LEU A 714 34.49 12.93 -9.34
N GLY A 715 34.16 14.16 -8.95
CA GLY A 715 34.24 14.63 -7.57
C GLY A 715 33.32 13.88 -6.61
N GLU A 716 32.12 13.48 -7.06
CA GLU A 716 31.22 12.63 -6.27
C GLU A 716 31.77 11.20 -6.10
N LEU A 717 32.50 10.70 -7.11
CA LEU A 717 33.10 9.35 -7.11
C LEU A 717 34.53 9.31 -6.52
N ALA A 718 35.09 10.44 -6.08
CA ALA A 718 36.47 10.53 -5.58
C ALA A 718 36.76 9.63 -4.36
N PHE A 719 35.73 9.25 -3.59
CA PHE A 719 35.85 8.32 -2.45
C PHE A 719 36.27 6.89 -2.84
N LEU A 720 36.32 6.58 -4.14
CA LEU A 720 36.78 5.31 -4.70
C LEU A 720 38.30 5.26 -4.87
N ASP A 721 38.95 6.42 -4.96
CA ASP A 721 40.40 6.53 -5.17
C ASP A 721 41.18 6.48 -3.85
N ASP A 722 40.58 6.95 -2.76
CA ASP A 722 41.18 6.95 -1.42
C ASP A 722 40.36 6.11 -0.42
N PRO A 723 40.90 4.97 0.07
CA PRO A 723 40.27 4.15 1.09
C PRO A 723 40.01 4.88 2.41
N ALA A 724 40.80 5.92 2.75
CA ALA A 724 40.66 6.69 3.98
C ALA A 724 39.48 7.68 3.92
N THR A 725 39.00 8.02 2.72
CA THR A 725 37.83 8.89 2.56
C THR A 725 36.57 8.18 3.10
N PRO A 726 35.75 8.84 3.95
CA PRO A 726 34.51 8.26 4.44
C PRO A 726 33.54 7.90 3.30
N LEU A 727 32.82 6.79 3.43
CA LEU A 727 31.79 6.41 2.46
C LEU A 727 30.66 7.45 2.47
N PRO A 728 30.30 8.05 1.32
CA PRO A 728 29.12 8.90 1.25
C PRO A 728 27.85 8.06 1.46
N PRO A 729 26.74 8.67 1.91
CA PRO A 729 25.48 7.95 2.07
C PRO A 729 24.85 7.52 0.73
N SER A 730 25.13 8.23 -0.36
CA SER A 730 24.66 7.92 -1.72
C SER A 730 25.45 8.70 -2.78
N VAL A 731 25.24 8.38 -4.07
CA VAL A 731 25.84 9.07 -5.24
C VAL A 731 24.77 9.67 -6.16
N PRO A 732 24.01 10.68 -5.70
CA PRO A 732 22.84 11.19 -6.39
C PRO A 732 23.13 11.73 -7.80
N ARG A 733 24.23 12.46 -8.02
CA ARG A 733 24.52 13.07 -9.34
C ARG A 733 24.81 12.00 -10.39
N THR A 734 25.65 11.04 -10.05
CA THR A 734 26.01 9.90 -10.89
C THR A 734 24.78 9.05 -11.20
N SER A 735 23.95 8.77 -10.18
CA SER A 735 22.71 8.01 -10.37
C SER A 735 21.69 8.71 -11.26
N MET A 736 21.51 10.03 -11.11
CA MET A 736 20.59 10.81 -11.94
C MET A 736 21.07 10.88 -13.40
N TRP A 737 22.38 11.06 -13.61
CA TRP A 737 22.95 11.04 -14.96
C TRP A 737 22.73 9.68 -15.62
N LEU A 738 23.07 8.58 -14.94
CA LEU A 738 22.95 7.23 -15.47
C LEU A 738 21.49 6.81 -15.69
N ALA A 739 20.58 7.20 -14.80
CA ALA A 739 19.15 6.89 -14.90
C ALA A 739 18.50 7.37 -16.20
N GLN A 740 19.08 8.38 -16.86
CA GLN A 740 18.62 8.84 -18.18
C GLN A 740 18.60 7.72 -19.22
N ALA A 741 19.50 6.73 -19.14
CA ALA A 741 19.51 5.61 -20.09
C ALA A 741 18.18 4.84 -20.07
N TRP A 742 17.65 4.54 -18.87
CA TRP A 742 16.35 3.91 -18.69
C TRP A 742 15.20 4.87 -18.99
N GLN A 743 15.29 6.11 -18.50
CA GLN A 743 14.24 7.11 -18.72
C GLN A 743 14.02 7.40 -20.21
N GLN A 744 15.08 7.42 -21.02
CA GLN A 744 14.96 7.54 -22.48
C GLN A 744 14.21 6.35 -23.10
N ARG A 745 14.46 5.11 -22.65
CA ARG A 745 13.68 3.95 -23.12
C ARG A 745 12.20 4.04 -22.72
N VAL A 746 11.93 4.52 -21.50
CA VAL A 746 10.57 4.79 -21.04
C VAL A 746 9.91 5.84 -21.92
N LEU A 747 10.60 6.92 -22.29
CA LEU A 747 10.06 7.95 -23.17
C LEU A 747 9.82 7.45 -24.60
N ASP A 748 10.74 6.64 -25.14
CA ASP A 748 10.56 6.00 -26.44
C ASP A 748 9.29 5.13 -26.49
N GLU A 749 8.93 4.50 -25.36
CA GLU A 749 7.75 3.63 -25.25
C GLU A 749 6.45 4.39 -24.90
N GLU A 750 6.54 5.34 -23.97
CA GLU A 750 5.36 5.93 -23.32
C GLU A 750 4.97 7.29 -23.88
N LEU A 751 5.90 8.08 -24.43
CA LEU A 751 5.59 9.44 -24.88
C LEU A 751 4.66 9.42 -26.11
N ASP A 752 4.91 8.52 -27.06
CA ASP A 752 4.00 8.28 -28.18
C ASP A 752 2.69 7.66 -27.70
N GLY A 753 2.76 6.79 -26.69
CA GLY A 753 1.59 6.26 -26.01
C GLY A 753 0.67 7.35 -25.46
N LEU A 754 1.25 8.30 -24.72
CA LEU A 754 0.58 9.47 -24.16
C LEU A 754 0.02 10.36 -25.27
N ALA A 755 0.81 10.71 -26.28
CA ALA A 755 0.37 11.53 -27.40
C ALA A 755 -0.81 10.90 -28.16
N ASN A 756 -0.79 9.58 -28.38
CA ASN A 756 -1.89 8.85 -29.00
C ASN A 756 -3.17 8.94 -28.15
N THR A 757 -3.09 8.81 -26.83
CA THR A 757 -4.27 8.97 -25.95
C THR A 757 -4.84 10.38 -25.96
N VAL A 758 -4.05 11.38 -26.36
CA VAL A 758 -4.49 12.78 -26.48
C VAL A 758 -5.21 13.04 -27.81
N ILE A 759 -4.71 12.45 -28.92
CA ILE A 759 -5.22 12.66 -30.28
C ILE A 759 -6.47 11.82 -30.57
N ASP A 760 -6.38 10.52 -30.32
CA ASP A 760 -7.49 9.58 -30.51
C ASP A 760 -7.59 8.67 -29.29
N PRO A 761 -8.26 9.14 -28.22
CA PRO A 761 -8.41 8.36 -27.00
C PRO A 761 -9.13 7.01 -27.17
N ARG A 762 -9.87 6.78 -28.27
CA ARG A 762 -10.43 5.51 -28.77
C ARG A 762 -11.30 5.76 -30.04
N PRO A 763 -11.05 5.08 -31.19
CA PRO A 763 -11.94 5.18 -32.34
C PRO A 763 -13.35 4.65 -32.01
N GLY A 764 -14.35 5.53 -32.03
CA GLY A 764 -15.77 5.15 -32.01
C GLY A 764 -16.42 4.86 -30.65
N GLN A 765 -15.71 4.96 -29.51
CA GLN A 765 -16.30 4.73 -28.18
C GLN A 765 -16.13 5.93 -27.23
N ARG A 766 -17.26 6.58 -26.93
CA ARG A 766 -17.51 7.55 -25.82
C ARG A 766 -16.77 8.91 -25.95
N PRO A 767 -17.26 9.98 -25.29
CA PRO A 767 -16.59 11.27 -25.35
C PRO A 767 -15.38 11.27 -24.40
N ASP A 768 -14.17 11.25 -24.96
CA ASP A 768 -12.94 11.67 -24.28
C ASP A 768 -12.44 12.96 -24.96
N TRP A 769 -11.72 13.81 -24.24
CA TRP A 769 -11.42 15.16 -24.69
C TRP A 769 -10.08 15.68 -24.15
N SER A 770 -9.30 16.27 -25.06
CA SER A 770 -8.06 16.96 -24.74
C SER A 770 -8.07 18.40 -25.27
N PRO A 771 -7.51 19.36 -24.50
CA PRO A 771 -7.31 20.73 -24.95
C PRO A 771 -6.58 20.81 -26.29
N THR A 772 -6.78 21.90 -27.03
CA THR A 772 -6.05 22.14 -28.29
C THR A 772 -4.54 22.22 -28.06
N THR A 773 -4.10 22.80 -26.95
CA THR A 773 -2.68 22.84 -26.55
C THR A 773 -2.09 21.44 -26.45
N SER A 774 -2.76 20.53 -25.73
CA SER A 774 -2.35 19.13 -25.59
C SER A 774 -2.36 18.40 -26.93
N ARG A 775 -3.37 18.62 -27.78
CA ARG A 775 -3.43 18.02 -29.12
C ARG A 775 -2.30 18.49 -30.04
N THR A 776 -1.99 19.79 -30.04
CA THR A 776 -0.86 20.33 -30.81
C THR A 776 0.47 19.77 -30.30
N TRP A 777 0.66 19.68 -28.98
CA TRP A 777 1.83 19.04 -28.39
C TRP A 777 1.94 17.56 -28.79
N ALA A 778 0.83 16.81 -28.72
CA ALA A 778 0.81 15.39 -29.10
C ALA A 778 1.16 15.19 -30.58
N GLN A 779 0.69 16.06 -31.48
CA GLN A 779 1.07 16.01 -32.90
C GLN A 779 2.58 16.26 -33.09
N LYS A 780 3.18 17.19 -32.33
CA LYS A 780 4.63 17.41 -32.36
C LYS A 780 5.39 16.18 -31.87
N VAL A 781 4.93 15.54 -30.80
CA VAL A 781 5.54 14.31 -30.26
C VAL A 781 5.54 13.20 -31.30
N LEU A 782 4.39 12.94 -31.94
CA LEU A 782 4.28 11.88 -32.96
C LEU A 782 5.06 12.20 -34.25
N ALA A 783 5.28 13.48 -34.55
CA ALA A 783 6.09 13.90 -35.69
C ALA A 783 7.61 13.86 -35.39
N ALA A 784 8.01 13.81 -34.11
CA ALA A 784 9.40 13.80 -33.70
C ALA A 784 9.99 12.38 -33.69
N SER A 785 11.17 12.23 -34.29
CA SER A 785 11.98 11.02 -34.19
C SER A 785 12.55 10.84 -32.77
N PRO A 786 12.75 9.61 -32.28
CA PRO A 786 13.45 9.34 -31.01
C PRO A 786 14.79 10.11 -30.89
N GLY A 787 15.06 10.67 -29.71
CA GLY A 787 16.28 11.43 -29.43
C GLY A 787 16.05 12.69 -28.59
N GLN A 788 17.11 13.46 -28.35
CA GLN A 788 17.09 14.61 -27.43
C GLN A 788 15.98 15.63 -27.75
N ALA A 789 15.75 15.92 -29.04
CA ALA A 789 14.70 16.84 -29.47
C ALA A 789 13.30 16.36 -29.08
N LYS A 790 13.04 15.05 -29.14
CA LYS A 790 11.77 14.45 -28.69
C LYS A 790 11.67 14.43 -27.18
N TYR A 791 12.75 14.12 -26.47
CA TYR A 791 12.76 14.10 -25.00
C TYR A 791 12.54 15.49 -24.40
N ALA A 792 13.01 16.55 -25.06
CA ALA A 792 12.75 17.93 -24.65
C ALA A 792 11.24 18.26 -24.60
N LEU A 793 10.41 17.59 -25.40
CA LEU A 793 8.95 17.75 -25.37
C LEU A 793 8.31 17.24 -24.07
N LEU A 794 9.00 16.41 -23.28
CA LEU A 794 8.54 16.03 -21.94
C LEU A 794 8.42 17.25 -21.03
N ASN A 795 9.41 18.16 -21.09
CA ASN A 795 9.41 19.36 -20.27
C ASN A 795 8.29 20.33 -20.68
N GLU A 796 7.89 20.30 -21.96
CA GLU A 796 6.76 21.06 -22.51
C GLU A 796 5.39 20.38 -22.32
N ASN A 797 5.32 19.21 -21.68
CA ASN A 797 4.11 18.39 -21.60
C ASN A 797 2.94 19.14 -20.92
N PRO A 798 1.90 19.55 -21.67
CA PRO A 798 0.80 20.31 -21.11
C PRO A 798 -0.20 19.43 -20.34
N VAL A 799 -0.16 18.10 -20.51
CA VAL A 799 -1.11 17.17 -19.86
C VAL A 799 -0.94 17.20 -18.34
N ALA A 800 0.30 17.28 -17.85
CA ALA A 800 0.60 17.34 -16.44
C ALA A 800 0.02 18.60 -15.75
N SER A 801 -0.17 19.69 -16.51
CA SER A 801 -0.81 20.94 -16.04
C SER A 801 -2.33 20.98 -16.21
N GLU A 802 -2.96 19.95 -16.80
CA GLU A 802 -4.41 19.91 -16.96
C GLU A 802 -5.12 19.75 -15.62
N THR A 803 -6.22 20.45 -15.43
CA THR A 803 -7.05 20.37 -14.24
C THR A 803 -8.53 20.19 -14.55
N PHE A 804 -9.33 19.80 -13.56
CA PHE A 804 -10.79 19.81 -13.71
C PHE A 804 -11.34 21.19 -14.11
N LEU A 805 -10.66 22.28 -13.73
CA LEU A 805 -11.03 23.64 -14.11
C LEU A 805 -10.77 23.92 -15.60
N THR A 806 -9.63 23.47 -16.14
CA THR A 806 -9.36 23.58 -17.58
C THR A 806 -10.34 22.75 -18.42
N ASP A 807 -10.92 21.73 -17.80
CA ASP A 807 -11.87 20.79 -18.41
C ASP A 807 -13.35 21.15 -18.27
N LYS A 808 -13.67 22.22 -17.53
CA LYS A 808 -15.05 22.60 -17.18
C LYS A 808 -16.03 22.67 -18.37
N GLY A 809 -15.54 23.02 -19.55
CA GLY A 809 -16.33 23.13 -20.79
C GLY A 809 -16.27 21.91 -21.71
N SER A 810 -15.60 20.82 -21.29
CA SER A 810 -15.39 19.66 -22.16
C SER A 810 -16.61 18.74 -22.24
N PRO A 811 -16.83 18.05 -23.38
CA PRO A 811 -17.91 17.07 -23.48
C PRO A 811 -17.77 15.89 -22.50
N LEU A 812 -16.52 15.52 -22.15
CA LEU A 812 -16.22 14.52 -21.15
C LEU A 812 -16.67 14.97 -19.75
N MET A 813 -16.37 16.22 -19.37
CA MET A 813 -16.80 16.79 -18.09
C MET A 813 -18.33 16.82 -17.99
N ALA A 814 -18.99 17.31 -19.04
CA ALA A 814 -20.45 17.33 -19.13
C ALA A 814 -21.07 15.95 -18.90
N HIS A 815 -20.55 14.94 -19.59
CA HIS A 815 -21.00 13.56 -19.46
C HIS A 815 -20.72 12.99 -18.06
N THR A 816 -19.53 13.26 -17.51
CA THR A 816 -19.12 12.77 -16.18
C THR A 816 -19.98 13.38 -15.08
N VAL A 817 -20.20 14.70 -15.10
CA VAL A 817 -21.07 15.40 -14.14
C VAL A 817 -22.51 14.91 -14.24
N ALA A 818 -23.05 14.80 -15.46
CA ALA A 818 -24.42 14.33 -15.66
C ALA A 818 -24.60 12.89 -15.18
N LYS A 819 -23.65 12.00 -15.48
CA LYS A 819 -23.67 10.61 -14.99
C LYS A 819 -23.55 10.56 -13.48
N ALA A 820 -22.56 11.25 -12.89
CA ALA A 820 -22.34 11.27 -11.45
C ALA A 820 -23.55 11.82 -10.69
N ALA A 821 -24.17 12.91 -11.17
CA ALA A 821 -25.39 13.47 -10.57
C ALA A 821 -26.56 12.48 -10.63
N ALA A 822 -26.73 11.79 -11.76
CA ALA A 822 -27.78 10.78 -11.94
C ALA A 822 -27.53 9.52 -11.09
N THR A 823 -26.27 9.12 -10.91
CA THR A 823 -25.90 8.01 -10.03
C THR A 823 -26.09 8.39 -8.56
N ALA A 824 -25.66 9.58 -8.15
CA ALA A 824 -25.79 10.07 -6.77
C ALA A 824 -27.27 10.24 -6.36
N SER A 825 -28.13 10.75 -7.25
CA SER A 825 -29.57 10.84 -6.99
C SER A 825 -30.22 9.46 -6.86
N GLY A 826 -29.75 8.47 -7.65
CA GLY A 826 -30.11 7.06 -7.48
C GLY A 826 -29.68 6.48 -6.13
N ALA A 827 -28.45 6.78 -5.71
CA ALA A 827 -27.89 6.31 -4.44
C ALA A 827 -28.64 6.88 -3.25
N ALA A 828 -28.95 8.18 -3.26
CA ALA A 828 -29.78 8.82 -2.24
C ALA A 828 -31.14 8.12 -2.10
N GLY A 829 -31.78 7.74 -3.23
CA GLY A 829 -33.03 6.99 -3.24
C GLY A 829 -32.94 5.55 -2.76
N SER A 830 -31.73 4.99 -2.62
CA SER A 830 -31.47 3.61 -2.18
C SER A 830 -31.34 3.48 -0.66
N VAL A 831 -31.35 4.60 0.07
CA VAL A 831 -31.29 4.64 1.54
C VAL A 831 -32.58 4.04 2.13
N ARG A 832 -32.46 2.90 2.81
CA ARG A 832 -33.60 2.12 3.34
C ARG A 832 -34.47 2.88 4.35
N GLN A 833 -33.94 3.92 5.01
CA GLN A 833 -34.62 4.68 6.06
C GLN A 833 -34.91 6.15 5.68
N LEU A 834 -35.23 6.44 4.42
CA LEU A 834 -35.67 7.80 4.07
C LEU A 834 -37.04 8.12 4.71
N PRO A 835 -37.16 9.25 5.44
CA PRO A 835 -38.46 9.76 5.90
C PRO A 835 -39.44 9.86 4.73
N SER A 836 -40.72 9.54 4.95
CA SER A 836 -41.76 9.58 3.90
C SER A 836 -41.86 10.94 3.19
N VAL A 837 -41.52 12.02 3.89
CA VAL A 837 -41.52 13.40 3.40
C VAL A 837 -40.44 13.67 2.35
N ILE A 838 -39.31 12.95 2.39
CA ILE A 838 -38.14 13.18 1.51
C ILE A 838 -38.16 12.24 0.29
N LYS A 839 -38.97 11.16 0.31
CA LYS A 839 -39.06 10.21 -0.80
C LYS A 839 -39.51 10.86 -2.12
N PRO A 840 -40.60 11.65 -2.18
CA PRO A 840 -41.04 12.27 -3.42
C PRO A 840 -40.03 13.22 -4.09
N PRO A 841 -39.39 14.18 -3.39
CA PRO A 841 -38.40 15.05 -4.02
C PRO A 841 -37.15 14.28 -4.51
N VAL A 842 -36.74 13.20 -3.84
CA VAL A 842 -35.63 12.35 -4.30
C VAL A 842 -35.99 11.61 -5.59
N VAL A 843 -37.22 11.11 -5.72
CA VAL A 843 -37.71 10.45 -6.95
C VAL A 843 -37.78 11.44 -8.12
N THR A 844 -38.25 12.66 -7.88
CA THR A 844 -38.27 13.72 -8.90
C THR A 844 -36.84 14.09 -9.33
N LEU A 845 -35.93 14.30 -8.38
CA LEU A 845 -34.53 14.59 -8.65
C LEU A 845 -33.87 13.48 -9.47
N ARG A 846 -34.14 12.21 -9.13
CA ARG A 846 -33.66 11.04 -9.87
C ARG A 846 -34.16 11.05 -11.31
N THR A 847 -35.43 11.35 -11.53
CA THR A 847 -36.04 11.39 -12.87
C THR A 847 -35.44 12.50 -13.73
N LEU A 848 -35.25 13.69 -13.15
CA LEU A 848 -34.65 14.85 -13.83
C LEU A 848 -33.19 14.58 -14.22
N THR A 849 -32.38 14.08 -13.28
CA THR A 849 -30.96 13.80 -13.51
C THR A 849 -30.76 12.64 -14.50
N LEU A 850 -31.61 11.60 -14.47
CA LEU A 850 -31.64 10.54 -15.48
C LEU A 850 -32.00 11.06 -16.88
N GLY A 851 -33.02 11.92 -16.98
CA GLY A 851 -33.39 12.57 -18.24
C GLY A 851 -32.24 13.42 -18.78
N GLY A 852 -31.60 14.20 -17.91
CA GLY A 852 -30.43 14.99 -18.22
C GLY A 852 -29.26 14.14 -18.74
N TYR A 853 -28.92 13.06 -18.03
CA TYR A 853 -27.87 12.11 -18.44
C TYR A 853 -28.16 11.50 -19.82
N ARG A 854 -29.40 11.06 -20.08
CA ARG A 854 -29.78 10.49 -21.39
C ARG A 854 -29.55 11.50 -22.51
N VAL A 855 -30.01 12.74 -22.34
CA VAL A 855 -29.85 13.76 -23.37
C VAL A 855 -28.38 14.12 -23.57
N VAL A 856 -27.60 14.29 -22.50
CA VAL A 856 -26.15 14.54 -22.58
C VAL A 856 -25.42 13.40 -23.28
N SER A 857 -25.81 12.15 -23.03
CA SER A 857 -25.23 10.99 -23.71
C SER A 857 -25.57 10.97 -25.21
N LEU A 858 -26.79 11.33 -25.59
CA LEU A 858 -27.23 11.44 -27.00
C LEU A 858 -26.54 12.59 -27.73
N THR A 859 -26.34 13.73 -27.07
CA THR A 859 -25.65 14.90 -27.62
C THR A 859 -24.13 14.80 -27.54
N LYS A 860 -23.60 13.67 -27.04
CA LYS A 860 -22.18 13.42 -26.75
C LYS A 860 -21.55 14.49 -25.84
N GLY A 861 -22.35 15.19 -25.04
CA GLY A 861 -21.90 16.27 -24.15
C GLY A 861 -21.55 17.58 -24.86
N VAL A 862 -21.88 17.76 -26.13
CA VAL A 862 -21.60 19.01 -26.85
C VAL A 862 -22.54 20.12 -26.38
N ALA A 863 -21.99 21.24 -25.90
CA ALA A 863 -22.75 22.35 -25.32
C ALA A 863 -23.92 22.82 -26.20
N ARG A 864 -23.65 23.13 -27.47
CA ARG A 864 -24.68 23.63 -28.42
C ARG A 864 -25.83 22.64 -28.61
N SER A 865 -25.52 21.38 -28.84
CA SER A 865 -26.53 20.32 -29.03
C SER A 865 -27.33 20.06 -27.75
N THR A 866 -26.67 20.12 -26.59
CA THR A 866 -27.31 19.94 -25.27
C THR A 866 -28.26 21.09 -24.95
N ILE A 867 -27.89 22.33 -25.29
CA ILE A 867 -28.76 23.51 -25.14
C ILE A 867 -29.97 23.41 -26.07
N MET A 868 -29.77 23.06 -27.35
CA MET A 868 -30.89 22.91 -28.31
C MET A 868 -31.88 21.82 -27.87
N ALA A 869 -31.37 20.67 -27.42
CA ALA A 869 -32.21 19.59 -26.89
C ALA A 869 -32.93 20.02 -25.60
N GLY A 870 -32.24 20.74 -24.71
CA GLY A 870 -32.83 21.29 -23.49
C GLY A 870 -33.94 22.31 -23.77
N ALA A 871 -33.75 23.21 -24.74
CA ALA A 871 -34.74 24.19 -25.16
C ALA A 871 -35.99 23.51 -25.78
N ALA A 872 -35.79 22.50 -26.62
CA ALA A 872 -36.90 21.73 -27.20
C ALA A 872 -37.71 21.00 -26.10
N LEU A 873 -37.04 20.37 -25.14
CA LEU A 873 -37.69 19.71 -24.00
C LEU A 873 -38.41 20.70 -23.08
N LEU A 874 -37.86 21.89 -22.89
CA LEU A 874 -38.50 22.95 -22.10
C LEU A 874 -39.81 23.41 -22.76
N VAL A 875 -39.78 23.71 -24.05
CA VAL A 875 -40.96 24.15 -24.80
C VAL A 875 -42.04 23.07 -24.85
N LEU A 876 -41.67 21.83 -25.19
CA LEU A 876 -42.59 20.70 -25.22
C LEU A 876 -43.14 20.37 -23.83
N GLY A 877 -42.30 20.48 -22.79
CA GLY A 877 -42.68 20.25 -21.41
C GLY A 877 -43.70 21.27 -20.89
N VAL A 878 -43.46 22.56 -21.14
CA VAL A 878 -44.41 23.64 -20.78
C VAL A 878 -45.73 23.46 -21.54
N ALA A 879 -45.69 23.13 -22.84
CA ALA A 879 -46.90 22.90 -23.63
C ALA A 879 -47.73 21.70 -23.10
N ALA A 880 -47.07 20.62 -22.67
CA ALA A 880 -47.73 19.47 -22.07
C ALA A 880 -48.23 19.75 -20.64
N ALA A 881 -47.51 20.58 -19.87
CA ALA A 881 -47.88 20.97 -18.50
C ALA A 881 -49.15 21.82 -18.43
N ILE A 882 -49.47 22.56 -19.50
CA ILE A 882 -50.66 23.42 -19.60
C ILE A 882 -51.93 22.60 -19.91
N GLN A 883 -51.80 21.33 -20.32
CA GLN A 883 -52.96 20.50 -20.62
C GLN A 883 -53.70 20.07 -19.34
N SER A 884 -55.03 20.01 -19.40
CA SER A 884 -55.92 19.72 -18.27
C SER A 884 -55.93 18.26 -17.80
N VAL A 885 -55.07 17.40 -18.36
CA VAL A 885 -54.97 15.98 -18.02
C VAL A 885 -53.80 15.75 -17.07
N THR A 886 -54.07 15.25 -15.87
CA THR A 886 -53.12 15.16 -14.75
C THR A 886 -51.84 14.40 -15.09
N VAL A 887 -51.94 13.30 -15.84
CA VAL A 887 -50.79 12.49 -16.27
C VAL A 887 -49.90 13.24 -17.27
N LEU A 888 -50.52 13.97 -18.21
CA LEU A 888 -49.80 14.80 -19.19
C LEU A 888 -49.17 16.03 -18.51
N GLY A 889 -49.85 16.60 -17.52
CA GLY A 889 -49.35 17.72 -16.71
C GLY A 889 -48.05 17.40 -15.95
N VAL A 890 -48.04 16.28 -15.20
CA VAL A 890 -46.86 15.83 -14.43
C VAL A 890 -45.71 15.46 -15.38
N THR A 891 -46.00 14.77 -16.48
CA THR A 891 -44.98 14.42 -17.48
C THR A 891 -44.41 15.67 -18.15
N GLY A 892 -45.24 16.68 -18.41
CA GLY A 892 -44.84 17.99 -18.91
C GLY A 892 -43.90 18.74 -17.97
N LEU A 893 -44.17 18.74 -16.68
CA LEU A 893 -43.29 19.34 -15.66
C LEU A 893 -41.93 18.67 -15.58
N ILE A 894 -41.89 17.33 -15.66
CA ILE A 894 -40.63 16.58 -15.67
C ILE A 894 -39.82 16.91 -16.94
N MET A 895 -40.47 16.97 -18.11
CA MET A 895 -39.83 17.39 -19.36
C MET A 895 -39.32 18.83 -19.29
N ALA A 896 -40.11 19.75 -18.75
CA ALA A 896 -39.71 21.15 -18.57
C ALA A 896 -38.52 21.28 -17.62
N GLY A 897 -38.56 20.62 -16.46
CA GLY A 897 -37.47 20.60 -15.50
C GLY A 897 -36.19 19.96 -16.07
N THR A 898 -36.33 18.88 -16.86
CA THR A 898 -35.19 18.24 -17.54
C THR A 898 -34.60 19.17 -18.59
N GLY A 899 -35.46 19.84 -19.38
CA GLY A 899 -35.05 20.84 -20.37
C GLY A 899 -34.30 22.01 -19.73
N SER A 900 -34.84 22.56 -18.63
CA SER A 900 -34.17 23.59 -17.82
C SER A 900 -32.81 23.12 -17.30
N TYR A 901 -32.75 21.92 -16.70
CA TYR A 901 -31.49 21.33 -16.22
C TYR A 901 -30.43 21.20 -17.32
N LEU A 902 -30.83 20.81 -18.53
CA LEU A 902 -29.94 20.70 -19.67
C LEU A 902 -29.45 22.04 -20.21
N ILE A 903 -30.31 23.07 -20.21
CA ILE A 903 -29.91 24.43 -20.55
C ILE A 903 -28.93 24.96 -19.49
N VAL A 904 -29.16 24.70 -18.19
CA VAL A 904 -28.23 25.04 -17.10
C VAL A 904 -26.89 24.36 -17.32
N LEU A 905 -26.88 23.05 -17.56
CA LEU A 905 -25.65 22.29 -17.78
C LEU A 905 -24.90 22.74 -19.05
N GLY A 906 -25.62 23.00 -20.15
CA GLY A 906 -25.03 23.46 -21.41
C GLY A 906 -24.54 24.90 -21.37
N THR A 907 -25.24 25.80 -20.68
CA THR A 907 -24.80 27.20 -20.50
C THR A 907 -23.65 27.32 -19.51
N TRP A 908 -23.59 26.46 -18.48
CA TRP A 908 -22.45 26.34 -17.57
C TRP A 908 -21.14 26.03 -18.30
N GLN A 909 -21.21 25.19 -19.34
CA GLN A 909 -20.06 24.86 -20.20
C GLN A 909 -19.54 26.08 -20.99
N LEU A 910 -20.38 27.10 -21.21
CA LEU A 910 -20.03 28.32 -21.95
C LEU A 910 -19.64 29.48 -21.02
N SER A 911 -20.32 29.66 -19.89
CA SER A 911 -20.03 30.71 -18.91
C SER A 911 -20.69 30.46 -17.56
N SER A 912 -19.92 30.62 -16.48
CA SER A 912 -20.46 30.62 -15.11
C SER A 912 -21.40 31.80 -14.82
N ARG A 913 -21.27 32.92 -15.55
CA ARG A 913 -22.14 34.09 -15.35
C ARG A 913 -23.54 33.88 -15.92
N LEU A 914 -23.64 33.13 -17.02
CA LEU A 914 -24.93 32.76 -17.63
C LEU A 914 -25.70 31.74 -16.78
N LEU A 915 -24.99 30.90 -16.00
CA LEU A 915 -25.60 29.98 -15.03
C LEU A 915 -26.47 30.73 -14.01
N PHE A 916 -25.96 31.84 -13.44
CA PHE A 916 -26.71 32.63 -12.45
C PHE A 916 -27.93 33.32 -13.07
N ALA A 917 -27.78 33.88 -14.27
CA ALA A 917 -28.91 34.46 -14.99
C ALA A 917 -30.00 33.40 -15.26
N LEU A 918 -29.60 32.20 -15.65
CA LEU A 918 -30.53 31.11 -15.94
C LEU A 918 -31.15 30.52 -14.66
N LEU A 919 -30.37 30.32 -13.59
CA LEU A 919 -30.86 29.86 -12.28
C LEU A 919 -31.95 30.80 -11.74
N SER A 920 -31.72 32.12 -11.84
CA SER A 920 -32.71 33.14 -11.49
C SER A 920 -33.97 33.03 -12.36
N VAL A 921 -33.84 32.79 -13.67
CA VAL A 921 -34.98 32.60 -14.58
C VAL A 921 -35.76 31.31 -14.27
N THR A 922 -35.07 30.20 -13.95
CA THR A 922 -35.72 28.95 -13.50
C THR A 922 -36.39 29.08 -12.14
N LEU A 923 -35.82 29.85 -11.21
CA LEU A 923 -36.45 30.13 -9.92
C LEU A 923 -37.74 30.92 -10.12
N VAL A 924 -37.72 31.94 -10.98
CA VAL A 924 -38.92 32.68 -11.39
C VAL A 924 -39.92 31.75 -12.08
N GLY A 925 -39.47 30.84 -12.94
CA GLY A 925 -40.32 29.82 -13.57
C GLY A 925 -40.95 28.84 -12.56
N ALA A 926 -40.20 28.41 -11.54
CA ALA A 926 -40.71 27.53 -10.48
C ALA A 926 -41.75 28.26 -9.60
N VAL A 927 -41.51 29.53 -9.28
CA VAL A 927 -42.48 30.41 -8.60
C VAL A 927 -43.76 30.55 -9.43
N LEU A 928 -43.64 30.74 -10.74
CA LEU A 928 -44.79 30.80 -11.66
C LEU A 928 -45.52 29.44 -11.75
N SER A 929 -44.80 28.32 -11.68
CA SER A 929 -45.40 26.97 -11.69
C SER A 929 -46.24 26.69 -10.44
N LEU A 930 -45.85 27.26 -9.28
CA LEU A 930 -46.62 27.19 -8.03
C LEU A 930 -47.95 27.97 -8.09
N ALA A 931 -48.04 28.95 -9.00
CA ALA A 931 -49.29 29.64 -9.30
C ALA A 931 -50.21 28.84 -10.25
N THR A 932 -49.75 27.70 -10.78
CA THR A 932 -50.55 26.84 -11.66
C THR A 932 -51.49 25.96 -10.83
N PRO A 933 -52.83 26.05 -11.01
CA PRO A 933 -53.81 25.36 -10.15
C PRO A 933 -53.59 23.86 -10.02
N ALA A 934 -53.32 23.15 -11.13
CA ALA A 934 -53.11 21.70 -11.12
C ALA A 934 -51.88 21.26 -10.29
N VAL A 935 -50.83 22.08 -10.26
CA VAL A 935 -49.59 21.80 -9.52
C VAL A 935 -49.79 22.09 -8.04
N ARG A 936 -50.45 23.20 -7.74
CA ARG A 936 -50.81 23.63 -6.38
C ARG A 936 -51.74 22.63 -5.70
N ASP A 937 -52.78 22.20 -6.38
CA ASP A 937 -53.79 21.29 -5.83
C ASP A 937 -53.18 19.87 -5.63
N TRP A 938 -52.17 19.50 -6.41
CA TRP A 938 -51.42 18.25 -6.22
C TRP A 938 -50.38 18.31 -5.08
N LEU A 939 -49.61 19.40 -4.97
CA LEU A 939 -48.55 19.55 -3.95
C LEU A 939 -49.07 19.98 -2.59
N PHE A 940 -50.01 20.91 -2.52
CA PHE A 940 -50.50 21.49 -1.26
C PHE A 940 -51.96 21.12 -0.98
N GLY A 941 -52.76 20.93 -2.03
CA GLY A 941 -54.18 20.55 -1.93
C GLY A 941 -55.04 21.60 -1.24
N ASP A 942 -56.24 21.20 -0.84
CA ASP A 942 -57.18 22.04 -0.11
C ASP A 942 -57.53 21.46 1.26
N GLU A 943 -58.43 22.15 1.98
CA GLU A 943 -58.86 21.77 3.33
C GLU A 943 -59.51 20.38 3.43
N LYS A 944 -60.03 19.85 2.31
CA LYS A 944 -60.75 18.57 2.24
C LYS A 944 -59.89 17.46 1.62
N HIS A 945 -58.90 17.81 0.81
CA HIS A 945 -57.98 16.91 0.13
C HIS A 945 -56.56 17.47 0.23
N PRO A 946 -55.86 17.25 1.37
CA PRO A 946 -54.52 17.78 1.56
C PRO A 946 -53.56 17.14 0.53
N GLY A 947 -52.85 18.00 -0.21
CA GLY A 947 -51.85 17.58 -1.18
C GLY A 947 -50.60 17.03 -0.49
N LEU A 948 -49.64 16.57 -1.27
CA LEU A 948 -48.44 15.85 -0.79
C LEU A 948 -47.70 16.51 0.40
N VAL A 949 -47.62 17.84 0.41
CA VAL A 949 -46.98 18.70 1.43
C VAL A 949 -48.01 19.20 2.46
N GLY A 950 -49.25 19.44 2.04
CA GLY A 950 -50.35 19.89 2.89
C GLY A 950 -50.68 18.93 4.04
N VAL A 951 -50.37 17.63 3.88
CA VAL A 951 -50.50 16.62 4.94
C VAL A 951 -49.60 16.90 6.15
N ASN A 952 -48.42 17.51 5.96
CA ASN A 952 -47.45 17.74 7.04
C ASN A 952 -47.31 19.22 7.44
N ALA A 953 -47.72 20.14 6.56
CA ALA A 953 -47.65 21.59 6.78
C ALA A 953 -48.91 22.27 6.26
N TYR A 954 -50.03 22.03 6.94
CA TYR A 954 -51.37 22.47 6.56
C TYR A 954 -51.50 23.97 6.25
N TRP A 955 -50.76 24.82 6.97
CA TRP A 955 -50.79 26.28 6.77
C TRP A 955 -50.27 26.74 5.40
N LEU A 956 -49.49 25.91 4.69
CA LEU A 956 -49.02 26.20 3.33
C LEU A 956 -50.10 25.96 2.27
N GLY A 957 -51.07 25.08 2.53
CA GLY A 957 -52.22 24.83 1.65
C GLY A 957 -53.43 25.72 1.90
N ALA A 958 -53.47 26.43 3.05
CA ALA A 958 -54.62 27.23 3.47
C ALA A 958 -54.92 28.45 2.57
N GLN A 959 -53.91 29.00 1.90
CA GLN A 959 -54.03 30.20 1.05
C GLN A 959 -53.09 30.06 -0.15
N TRP A 960 -53.56 30.44 -1.34
CA TRP A 960 -52.86 30.23 -2.61
C TRP A 960 -51.49 30.92 -2.71
N TRP A 961 -51.24 31.95 -1.89
CA TRP A 961 -50.02 32.76 -1.92
C TRP A 961 -49.01 32.42 -0.81
N HIS A 962 -49.38 31.60 0.19
CA HIS A 962 -48.47 31.21 1.28
C HIS A 962 -47.19 30.50 0.79
N PRO A 963 -47.25 29.58 -0.20
CA PRO A 963 -46.05 28.97 -0.78
C PRO A 963 -45.14 29.99 -1.49
N LEU A 964 -45.73 31.03 -2.10
CA LEU A 964 -44.99 32.08 -2.80
C LEU A 964 -44.17 32.94 -1.82
N VAL A 965 -44.63 33.10 -0.58
CA VAL A 965 -43.90 33.81 0.48
C VAL A 965 -42.67 33.02 0.93
N VAL A 966 -42.79 31.70 1.08
CA VAL A 966 -41.66 30.83 1.45
C VAL A 966 -40.61 30.80 0.34
N VAL A 967 -41.03 30.66 -0.92
CA VAL A 967 -40.09 30.70 -2.05
C VAL A 967 -39.51 32.11 -2.21
N GLY A 968 -40.29 33.16 -1.98
CA GLY A 968 -39.81 34.54 -1.94
C GLY A 968 -38.75 34.77 -0.87
N ALA A 969 -38.91 34.20 0.33
CA ALA A 969 -37.93 34.27 1.40
C ALA A 969 -36.63 33.49 1.09
N ILE A 970 -36.75 32.30 0.49
CA ILE A 970 -35.60 31.51 0.02
C ILE A 970 -34.87 32.26 -1.10
N ALA A 971 -35.60 32.81 -2.06
CA ALA A 971 -35.05 33.60 -3.16
C ALA A 971 -34.31 34.83 -2.62
N LEU A 972 -34.94 35.58 -1.70
CA LEU A 972 -34.34 36.73 -1.02
C LEU A 972 -33.04 36.32 -0.32
N GLY A 973 -33.05 35.22 0.43
CA GLY A 973 -31.86 34.67 1.09
C GLY A 973 -30.75 34.32 0.11
N VAL A 974 -31.05 33.68 -1.02
CA VAL A 974 -30.07 33.36 -2.07
C VAL A 974 -29.51 34.63 -2.72
N THR A 975 -30.34 35.64 -3.01
CA THR A 975 -29.86 36.93 -3.54
C THR A 975 -29.03 37.72 -2.54
N VAL A 976 -29.36 37.68 -1.25
CA VAL A 976 -28.58 38.35 -0.20
C VAL A 976 -27.22 37.66 -0.04
N ILE A 977 -27.17 36.33 -0.05
CA ILE A 977 -25.92 35.56 -0.02
C ILE A 977 -25.09 35.82 -1.29
N ALA A 978 -25.72 35.92 -2.46
CA ALA A 978 -25.04 36.23 -3.72
C ALA A 978 -24.52 37.67 -3.79
N ALA A 979 -25.21 38.63 -3.16
CA ALA A 979 -24.79 40.02 -3.08
C ALA A 979 -23.74 40.26 -1.98
N ALA A 980 -23.66 39.39 -0.97
CA ALA A 980 -22.72 39.49 0.14
C ALA A 980 -21.29 39.01 -0.17
N LYS A 981 -21.04 38.31 -1.29
CA LYS A 981 -19.67 37.93 -1.68
C LYS A 981 -18.90 39.13 -2.28
N PRO A 982 -17.83 39.63 -1.64
CA PRO A 982 -17.04 40.72 -2.19
C PRO A 982 -16.25 40.24 -3.42
N ARG A 983 -16.21 41.10 -4.43
CA ARG A 983 -15.30 40.98 -5.59
C ARG A 983 -13.85 40.84 -5.10
N ARG A 984 -13.21 39.68 -5.33
CA ARG A 984 -11.76 39.63 -5.50
C ARG A 984 -11.43 39.77 -6.99
N ARG A 985 -10.62 40.78 -7.29
CA ARG A 985 -10.00 41.05 -8.59
C ARG A 985 -8.91 40.02 -8.88
#